data_AF-A0A3P9KE05-F1
#
_entry.id   AF-A0A3P9KE05-F1
#
_cell.length_a   1.000
_cell.length_b   1.000
_cell.length_c   1.000
_cell.angle_alpha   90.00
_cell.angle_beta   90.00
_cell.angle_gamma   90.00
#
_symmetry.space_group_name_H-M   'P 1'
#
loop_
_entity.id
_entity.type
_entity.pdbx_description
1 polymer ?
#
loop_
_entity_poly.entity_id
_entity_poly.type
_entity_poly.pdbx_seq_one_letter_code
_entity_poly.pdbx_strand_id
1 'polypeptide(L)'
;MNGDGSQKLFVSTFRMHIKPPNALSAQTSRLRIIDSRTPIKSPETEFRFKSLEPPVFIEPLEDCCVDEGSDIVVRGVVKGSQPITVMWLHNGEAAHFGKAGFDGREVKFVVRECLPEDAGAYTCLVENSAGKTSCSAAVCVRDFETKFSGLKFPISPSKSIEANGKSSPTRNELQKFKGSTCSSPVSPDRQSPVSSPRVIPKKRANSATGPVLHFTNPPQHLEVKAGQTAKLSCSFRGSPPVASCWIRNKEEVVDGTDLWTENTDESTTLVIANAEPQHTGRYTVVLKDRKSSAQHTLTLAVIERPEPPASCPVVSVLSESSLVLSWSGPCYDGGSAIVGYVVEVNNQGCAENWVELTDQCESTSYIVCAGLQPNHEYCFRVRAFNAAGVSEPSPVSSAVRMEQKDCEKADDPSPEYTLVTIDSTHKVTDHYILQEKLGMGKFGLVFKLTHKETGHVCAGKFYKGRRAAEREAARREIELMNHLHHSKLVQCLAAYDHKPEMVMVMEFIPGGELFERIVDDNFEHTELASVRYMQQILEGVAYIHQQKIVHLDLKPENIVCVDTNGHSIKIIDFGLASKIDDKTPLKVMHGTPEFVAPEVINYEPVHLATDMWSVGVICYILLSGESPFQGESDAETLALVTSAQWEFDEESFSDITEEAKHFISSLLIKVPRRRMSCEEALAHPWIAAFDSGDLTSTKSLSKEKMKRFLARQKWKKAGKAMLALKRMTLLSKSDSCVSPTTPGEVSLMSPEAKNALQSLELKMQGPPVFTQKLEDQTVTQGSSARLSCNLTGYPDPEVVWLCGDEPLEESSAVQIEYDEDGCCALILTDVGMQDTNVYTCRATNDHGETYCSAKLTVQK
;
A
#
# COMPACT_ATOMS: atom_id res chain seq x y z
N MET A 1 -51.05 -34.50 32.55
CA MET A 1 -50.43 -35.36 33.58
C MET A 1 -48.93 -35.34 33.36
N ASN A 2 -48.14 -35.56 34.42
CA ASN A 2 -46.68 -35.64 34.33
C ASN A 2 -46.25 -36.99 33.71
N GLY A 3 -45.04 -37.08 33.17
CA GLY A 3 -44.49 -38.33 32.63
C GLY A 3 -43.05 -38.20 32.14
N ASP A 4 -42.09 -38.50 33.02
CA ASP A 4 -40.68 -38.78 32.68
C ASP A 4 -40.58 -40.14 31.93
N GLY A 5 -39.49 -40.40 31.17
CA GLY A 5 -39.42 -41.57 30.27
C GLY A 5 -38.12 -41.76 29.47
N SER A 6 -37.03 -42.11 30.15
CA SER A 6 -35.68 -42.29 29.61
C SER A 6 -35.42 -43.44 28.60
N GLN A 7 -34.51 -43.17 27.65
CA GLN A 7 -33.47 -44.04 27.05
C GLN A 7 -33.75 -45.31 26.19
N LYS A 8 -32.73 -45.58 25.32
CA LYS A 8 -32.33 -46.83 24.62
C LYS A 8 -33.21 -47.29 23.43
N LEU A 9 -32.66 -47.40 22.21
CA LEU A 9 -31.68 -48.39 21.68
C LEU A 9 -32.21 -49.83 21.65
N PHE A 10 -32.50 -50.37 20.46
CA PHE A 10 -31.68 -51.45 19.85
C PHE A 10 -32.00 -51.70 18.36
N VAL A 11 -31.15 -52.52 17.73
CA VAL A 11 -31.05 -52.82 16.28
C VAL A 11 -32.07 -53.89 15.80
N SER A 12 -32.68 -53.75 14.62
CA SER A 12 -32.82 -54.86 13.63
C SER A 12 -33.39 -54.49 12.24
N THR A 13 -32.50 -54.65 11.25
CA THR A 13 -32.61 -55.23 9.88
C THR A 13 -33.95 -55.72 9.26
N PHE A 14 -34.03 -55.60 7.91
CA PHE A 14 -34.85 -56.40 6.93
C PHE A 14 -36.38 -56.13 6.85
N ARG A 15 -37.11 -56.24 5.71
CA ARG A 15 -36.82 -56.34 4.24
C ARG A 15 -38.13 -56.22 3.41
N MET A 16 -38.02 -55.97 2.08
CA MET A 16 -38.82 -56.49 0.92
C MET A 16 -39.60 -55.51 -0.01
N HIS A 17 -39.17 -55.56 -1.30
CA HIS A 17 -39.98 -55.50 -2.55
C HIS A 17 -40.66 -54.16 -2.94
N ILE A 18 -40.96 -53.86 -4.22
CA ILE A 18 -41.27 -54.69 -5.42
C ILE A 18 -40.33 -54.39 -6.65
N LYS A 19 -40.54 -55.10 -7.77
CA LYS A 19 -39.75 -55.25 -9.03
C LYS A 19 -40.72 -55.14 -10.26
N PRO A 20 -40.35 -55.40 -11.54
CA PRO A 20 -39.05 -55.52 -12.25
C PRO A 20 -38.88 -54.27 -13.16
N PRO A 21 -38.45 -54.27 -14.45
CA PRO A 21 -37.56 -55.12 -15.29
C PRO A 21 -36.29 -54.33 -15.75
N ASN A 22 -35.38 -54.75 -16.64
CA ASN A 22 -35.06 -56.01 -17.36
C ASN A 22 -33.50 -56.11 -17.50
N ALA A 23 -32.85 -57.26 -17.64
CA ALA A 23 -32.56 -58.04 -18.87
C ALA A 23 -32.00 -57.24 -20.06
N LEU A 24 -30.79 -57.47 -20.60
CA LEU A 24 -29.67 -58.44 -20.36
C LEU A 24 -28.35 -57.76 -20.86
N SER A 25 -27.10 -58.24 -20.71
CA SER A 25 -26.54 -59.56 -20.35
C SER A 25 -25.24 -59.47 -19.51
N ALA A 26 -24.52 -60.59 -19.38
CA ALA A 26 -23.14 -60.73 -18.91
C ALA A 26 -22.12 -60.52 -20.08
N GLN A 27 -20.78 -60.66 -19.96
CA GLN A 27 -19.96 -61.41 -18.98
C GLN A 27 -18.52 -60.87 -18.82
N THR A 28 -17.72 -61.50 -17.94
CA THR A 28 -16.53 -60.94 -17.28
C THR A 28 -15.17 -61.52 -17.69
N SER A 29 -14.12 -60.74 -17.41
CA SER A 29 -12.72 -61.14 -17.08
C SER A 29 -11.81 -61.78 -18.15
N ARG A 30 -10.67 -61.13 -18.41
CA ARG A 30 -9.33 -61.66 -18.06
C ARG A 30 -8.20 -60.64 -18.24
N LEU A 31 -7.28 -60.60 -17.26
CA LEU A 31 -5.98 -59.93 -17.37
C LEU A 31 -5.05 -60.67 -18.33
N ARG A 32 -4.25 -59.93 -19.11
CA ARG A 32 -2.97 -60.39 -19.68
C ARG A 32 -1.98 -59.22 -19.71
N ILE A 33 -0.77 -59.48 -19.24
CA ILE A 33 0.39 -58.61 -19.42
C ILE A 33 0.99 -58.93 -20.80
N ILE A 34 1.26 -57.91 -21.61
CA ILE A 34 2.08 -58.00 -22.82
C ILE A 34 2.97 -56.75 -22.88
N ASP A 35 4.28 -56.97 -23.00
CA ASP A 35 5.32 -55.96 -23.23
C ASP A 35 5.61 -55.84 -24.75
N SER A 36 6.52 -54.93 -25.12
CA SER A 36 7.16 -54.69 -26.42
C SER A 36 6.62 -53.54 -27.30
N ARG A 37 7.32 -52.41 -27.20
CA ARG A 37 7.93 -51.63 -28.30
C ARG A 37 7.34 -51.81 -29.71
N THR A 38 6.68 -50.77 -30.24
CA THR A 38 7.19 -49.98 -31.41
C THR A 38 6.28 -48.76 -31.70
N PRO A 39 6.77 -47.69 -32.35
CA PRO A 39 6.06 -46.40 -32.41
C PRO A 39 5.23 -46.17 -33.68
N ILE A 40 4.14 -45.42 -33.54
CA ILE A 40 3.41 -44.76 -34.64
C ILE A 40 3.28 -43.27 -34.28
N LYS A 41 3.45 -42.38 -35.27
CA LYS A 41 3.59 -40.92 -35.08
C LYS A 41 2.26 -40.15 -35.12
N SER A 42 2.36 -38.89 -34.68
CA SER A 42 1.47 -37.73 -34.93
C SER A 42 0.30 -37.51 -33.96
N PRO A 43 -0.21 -36.26 -33.84
CA PRO A 43 0.36 -34.98 -34.26
C PRO A 43 0.74 -34.06 -33.08
N GLU A 44 1.71 -33.16 -33.29
CA GLU A 44 1.95 -32.05 -32.35
C GLU A 44 0.87 -30.99 -32.52
N THR A 45 0.36 -30.40 -31.43
CA THR A 45 -0.55 -29.25 -31.47
C THR A 45 -0.35 -28.40 -30.22
N GLU A 46 0.54 -27.40 -30.30
CA GLU A 46 0.77 -26.45 -29.21
C GLU A 46 -0.49 -25.64 -28.90
N PHE A 47 -0.83 -25.51 -27.61
CA PHE A 47 -1.70 -24.43 -27.13
C PHE A 47 -0.91 -23.49 -26.24
N ARG A 48 -0.78 -22.24 -26.70
CA ARG A 48 0.26 -21.30 -26.31
C ARG A 48 -0.32 -20.21 -25.40
N PHE A 49 0.12 -20.16 -24.14
CA PHE A 49 -0.25 -19.06 -23.24
C PHE A 49 0.19 -17.72 -23.84
N LYS A 50 -0.74 -16.76 -23.98
CA LYS A 50 -0.37 -15.38 -24.27
C LYS A 50 0.25 -14.75 -23.02
N SER A 51 1.58 -14.70 -23.00
CA SER A 51 2.34 -13.95 -22.01
C SER A 51 1.87 -12.49 -21.96
N LEU A 52 1.93 -11.88 -20.78
CA LEU A 52 1.77 -10.44 -20.65
C LEU A 52 3.03 -9.77 -21.17
N GLU A 53 2.94 -9.21 -22.37
CA GLU A 53 4.05 -8.47 -22.97
C GLU A 53 4.34 -7.22 -22.11
N PRO A 54 5.60 -7.03 -21.65
CA PRO A 54 6.04 -5.75 -21.09
C PRO A 54 5.88 -4.65 -22.15
N PRO A 55 5.91 -3.36 -21.78
CA PRO A 55 5.92 -2.31 -22.77
C PRO A 55 7.26 -2.37 -23.51
N VAL A 56 7.20 -2.39 -24.84
CA VAL A 56 8.35 -2.35 -25.74
C VAL A 56 8.03 -1.34 -26.83
N PHE A 57 8.97 -0.44 -27.10
CA PHE A 57 8.89 0.43 -28.27
C PHE A 57 9.06 -0.43 -29.54
N ILE A 58 7.98 -0.56 -30.32
CA ILE A 58 8.01 -1.22 -31.64
C ILE A 58 8.35 -0.23 -32.75
N GLU A 59 8.03 1.05 -32.53
CA GLU A 59 8.65 2.17 -33.22
C GLU A 59 9.32 2.99 -32.10
N PRO A 60 10.67 3.05 -32.03
CA PRO A 60 11.39 3.83 -31.02
C PRO A 60 11.11 5.33 -31.18
N LEU A 61 11.51 6.12 -30.20
CA LEU A 61 11.61 7.56 -30.41
C LEU A 61 12.67 7.81 -31.48
N GLU A 62 12.32 8.54 -32.53
CA GLU A 62 13.26 8.90 -33.59
C GLU A 62 14.02 10.18 -33.19
N ASP A 63 15.36 10.15 -33.29
CA ASP A 63 16.22 11.34 -33.19
C ASP A 63 15.79 12.37 -34.25
N CYS A 64 15.11 13.44 -33.82
CA CYS A 64 14.61 14.46 -34.73
C CYS A 64 15.48 15.71 -34.69
N CYS A 65 15.91 16.15 -35.87
CA CYS A 65 16.68 17.38 -36.02
C CYS A 65 15.78 18.46 -36.63
N VAL A 66 15.15 19.27 -35.79
CA VAL A 66 14.18 20.30 -36.19
C VAL A 66 14.86 21.67 -36.33
N ASP A 67 14.38 22.53 -37.23
CA ASP A 67 14.85 23.91 -37.33
C ASP A 67 14.23 24.77 -36.22
N GLU A 68 15.00 25.72 -35.67
CA GLU A 68 14.56 26.59 -34.57
C GLU A 68 13.15 27.17 -34.77
N GLY A 69 12.32 27.06 -33.73
CA GLY A 69 10.93 27.48 -33.73
C GLY A 69 9.96 26.53 -34.42
N SER A 70 10.40 25.38 -34.92
CA SER A 70 9.50 24.28 -35.31
C SER A 70 8.86 23.62 -34.07
N ASP A 71 7.75 22.89 -34.23
CA ASP A 71 7.26 22.01 -33.16
C ASP A 71 8.17 20.77 -33.06
N ILE A 72 8.81 20.55 -31.90
CA ILE A 72 9.37 19.23 -31.58
C ILE A 72 8.19 18.31 -31.35
N VAL A 73 8.09 17.26 -32.16
CA VAL A 73 7.13 16.17 -31.96
C VAL A 73 7.91 14.88 -31.73
N VAL A 74 8.28 14.63 -30.47
CA VAL A 74 8.86 13.32 -30.09
C VAL A 74 7.71 12.34 -29.96
N ARG A 75 7.76 11.24 -30.71
CA ARG A 75 6.73 10.20 -30.67
C ARG A 75 7.37 8.82 -30.74
N GLY A 76 6.65 7.82 -30.27
CA GLY A 76 6.98 6.41 -30.47
C GLY A 76 5.72 5.55 -30.38
N VAL A 77 5.81 4.31 -30.87
CA VAL A 77 4.71 3.36 -30.79
C VAL A 77 5.09 2.25 -29.83
N VAL A 78 4.33 2.13 -28.75
CA VAL A 78 4.57 1.17 -27.67
C VAL A 78 3.59 0.01 -27.81
N LYS A 79 4.14 -1.21 -27.88
CA LYS A 79 3.37 -2.46 -27.80
C LYS A 79 3.57 -3.04 -26.41
N GLY A 80 2.48 -3.33 -25.72
CA GLY A 80 2.52 -3.89 -24.37
C GLY A 80 1.13 -4.05 -23.77
N SER A 81 1.07 -4.71 -22.62
CA SER A 81 -0.20 -5.08 -21.97
C SER A 81 -0.81 -3.94 -21.15
N GLN A 82 -1.83 -3.27 -21.69
CA GLN A 82 -2.55 -2.13 -21.07
C GLN A 82 -3.09 -2.42 -19.64
N PRO A 83 -3.14 -1.44 -18.71
CA PRO A 83 -2.70 -0.05 -18.87
C PRO A 83 -1.17 0.07 -18.97
N ILE A 84 -0.72 1.11 -19.66
CA ILE A 84 0.67 1.59 -19.70
C ILE A 84 0.65 3.03 -19.18
N THR A 85 1.49 3.35 -18.19
CA THR A 85 1.74 4.75 -17.76
C THR A 85 2.92 5.33 -18.54
N VAL A 86 2.92 6.65 -18.71
CA VAL A 86 3.86 7.38 -19.57
C VAL A 86 4.37 8.61 -18.81
N MET A 87 5.68 8.73 -18.66
CA MET A 87 6.34 9.91 -18.12
C MET A 87 7.42 10.39 -19.09
N TRP A 88 7.58 11.70 -19.22
CA TRP A 88 8.57 12.32 -20.10
C TRP A 88 9.62 13.06 -19.27
N LEU A 89 10.88 12.75 -19.55
CA LEU A 89 12.05 13.41 -18.98
C LEU A 89 12.79 14.19 -20.07
N HIS A 90 13.22 15.41 -19.78
CA HIS A 90 14.17 16.18 -20.60
C HIS A 90 15.50 16.21 -19.87
N ASN A 91 16.56 15.72 -20.53
CA ASN A 91 17.93 15.65 -19.99
C ASN A 91 18.08 14.93 -18.62
N GLY A 92 17.07 14.15 -18.21
CA GLY A 92 17.03 13.37 -16.96
C GLY A 92 16.03 13.86 -15.92
N GLU A 93 15.57 15.11 -16.02
CA GLU A 93 14.61 15.72 -15.10
C GLU A 93 13.18 15.69 -15.68
N ALA A 94 12.16 15.85 -14.82
CA ALA A 94 10.77 15.84 -15.25
C ALA A 94 10.48 17.01 -16.20
N ALA A 95 9.83 16.76 -17.33
CA ALA A 95 9.57 17.80 -18.32
C ALA A 95 8.43 18.74 -17.87
N HIS A 96 8.80 19.88 -17.27
CA HIS A 96 7.87 20.90 -16.77
C HIS A 96 7.26 21.82 -17.86
N PHE A 97 7.53 21.55 -19.14
CA PHE A 97 7.11 22.34 -20.28
C PHE A 97 6.66 21.45 -21.45
N GLY A 98 5.94 22.01 -22.43
CA GLY A 98 5.37 21.24 -23.54
C GLY A 98 4.08 20.50 -23.16
N LYS A 99 3.64 19.56 -24.00
CA LYS A 99 2.41 18.79 -23.81
C LYS A 99 2.59 17.30 -24.13
N ALA A 100 2.41 16.46 -23.12
CA ALA A 100 2.35 15.01 -23.26
C ALA A 100 0.96 14.52 -23.71
N GLY A 101 0.93 13.36 -24.37
CA GLY A 101 -0.29 12.64 -24.72
C GLY A 101 -0.03 11.14 -24.93
N PHE A 102 -1.06 10.34 -24.66
CA PHE A 102 -1.06 8.89 -24.86
C PHE A 102 -2.48 8.42 -25.19
N ASP A 103 -2.64 7.62 -26.25
CA ASP A 103 -3.94 7.09 -26.71
C ASP A 103 -4.15 5.59 -26.39
N GLY A 104 -3.15 4.94 -25.79
CA GLY A 104 -3.09 3.49 -25.63
C GLY A 104 -2.15 2.77 -26.61
N ARG A 105 -1.50 3.48 -27.53
CA ARG A 105 -0.50 2.92 -28.47
C ARG A 105 0.58 3.91 -28.90
N GLU A 106 0.24 5.13 -29.34
CA GLU A 106 1.20 6.20 -29.64
C GLU A 106 1.50 6.99 -28.35
N VAL A 107 2.76 7.05 -27.95
CA VAL A 107 3.24 8.03 -26.98
C VAL A 107 3.70 9.28 -27.73
N LYS A 108 3.31 10.46 -27.26
CA LYS A 108 3.62 11.71 -27.94
C LYS A 108 3.95 12.83 -26.96
N PHE A 109 5.02 13.55 -27.24
CA PHE A 109 5.40 14.79 -26.60
C PHE A 109 5.48 15.88 -27.64
N VAL A 110 4.86 17.03 -27.36
CA VAL A 110 4.92 18.20 -28.23
C VAL A 110 5.47 19.38 -27.45
N VAL A 111 6.70 19.79 -27.76
CA VAL A 111 7.19 21.12 -27.41
C VAL A 111 6.89 22.00 -28.61
N ARG A 112 5.93 22.91 -28.45
CA ARG A 112 5.64 23.89 -29.49
C ARG A 112 6.77 24.91 -29.55
N GLU A 113 7.16 25.23 -30.78
CA GLU A 113 8.13 26.30 -31.09
C GLU A 113 9.44 26.20 -30.31
N CYS A 114 10.25 25.20 -30.67
CA CYS A 114 11.46 24.88 -29.94
C CYS A 114 12.58 25.93 -30.05
N LEU A 115 13.31 26.11 -28.95
CA LEU A 115 14.51 26.93 -28.86
C LEU A 115 15.77 26.05 -28.79
N PRO A 116 16.99 26.57 -29.02
CA PRO A 116 18.22 25.76 -28.93
C PRO A 116 18.43 25.08 -27.56
N GLU A 117 17.91 25.69 -26.49
CA GLU A 117 17.85 25.15 -25.12
C GLU A 117 16.92 23.93 -24.96
N ASP A 118 15.95 23.74 -25.86
CA ASP A 118 15.07 22.56 -25.87
C ASP A 118 15.74 21.33 -26.46
N ALA A 119 16.93 21.47 -27.06
CA ALA A 119 17.71 20.33 -27.51
C ALA A 119 18.11 19.40 -26.34
N GLY A 120 18.44 18.16 -26.66
CA GLY A 120 18.90 17.17 -25.69
C GLY A 120 18.12 15.85 -25.72
N ALA A 121 18.25 15.09 -24.64
CA ALA A 121 17.68 13.74 -24.54
C ALA A 121 16.25 13.78 -24.00
N TYR A 122 15.26 13.54 -24.88
CA TYR A 122 13.87 13.33 -24.49
C TYR A 122 13.65 11.84 -24.23
N THR A 123 13.50 11.47 -22.96
CA THR A 123 13.29 10.08 -22.56
C THR A 123 11.83 9.86 -22.23
N CYS A 124 11.15 9.07 -23.06
CA CYS A 124 9.83 8.54 -22.76
C CYS A 124 10.00 7.27 -21.91
N LEU A 125 9.65 7.38 -20.64
CA LEU A 125 9.55 6.27 -19.72
C LEU A 125 8.14 5.66 -19.84
N VAL A 126 8.06 4.36 -20.09
CA VAL A 126 6.78 3.63 -20.15
C VAL A 126 6.84 2.34 -19.35
N GLU A 127 5.81 2.11 -18.55
CA GLU A 127 5.76 0.99 -17.61
C GLU A 127 4.38 0.35 -17.55
N ASN A 128 4.34 -0.95 -17.29
CA ASN A 128 3.13 -1.69 -16.96
C ASN A 128 3.46 -2.80 -15.95
N SER A 129 2.42 -3.53 -15.53
CA SER A 129 2.51 -4.62 -14.55
C SER A 129 3.41 -5.82 -14.91
N ALA A 130 3.98 -5.87 -16.12
CA ALA A 130 4.89 -6.91 -16.61
C ALA A 130 6.31 -6.40 -16.91
N GLY A 131 6.57 -5.09 -16.80
CA GLY A 131 7.90 -4.52 -17.00
C GLY A 131 7.90 -3.02 -17.28
N LYS A 132 9.10 -2.46 -17.33
CA LYS A 132 9.39 -1.04 -17.54
C LYS A 132 10.43 -0.92 -18.64
N THR A 133 10.25 0.04 -19.54
CA THR A 133 11.25 0.38 -20.56
C THR A 133 11.32 1.89 -20.73
N SER A 134 12.46 2.36 -21.22
CA SER A 134 12.68 3.74 -21.63
C SER A 134 13.23 3.74 -23.03
N CYS A 135 12.73 4.65 -23.87
CA CYS A 135 13.39 5.01 -25.11
C CYS A 135 13.68 6.51 -25.05
N SER A 136 14.83 6.89 -25.61
CA SER A 136 15.32 8.26 -25.61
C SER A 136 15.59 8.65 -27.05
N ALA A 137 15.10 9.83 -27.46
CA ALA A 137 15.54 10.48 -28.69
C ALA A 137 16.46 11.65 -28.33
N ALA A 138 17.57 11.77 -29.06
CA ALA A 138 18.34 13.00 -29.12
C ALA A 138 17.64 13.96 -30.07
N VAL A 139 17.01 14.99 -29.51
CA VAL A 139 16.45 16.09 -30.28
C VAL A 139 17.54 17.13 -30.48
N CYS A 140 17.92 17.38 -31.74
CA CYS A 140 18.74 18.53 -32.10
C CYS A 140 17.85 19.65 -32.65
N VAL A 141 17.88 20.80 -31.99
CA VAL A 141 17.37 22.03 -32.58
C VAL A 141 18.52 22.63 -33.40
N ARG A 142 18.32 22.74 -34.71
CA ARG A 142 19.23 23.40 -35.63
C ARG A 142 18.97 24.90 -35.53
N ASP A 143 19.94 25.63 -34.98
CA ASP A 143 19.99 27.09 -34.99
C ASP A 143 19.65 27.59 -36.40
N PHE A 144 18.68 28.50 -36.52
CA PHE A 144 18.28 29.00 -37.83
C PHE A 144 19.28 30.06 -38.30
N GLU A 145 20.41 29.61 -38.87
CA GLU A 145 21.55 30.51 -39.10
C GLU A 145 21.17 31.67 -40.06
N THR A 146 21.10 32.86 -39.48
CA THR A 146 20.82 34.17 -40.09
C THR A 146 19.37 34.46 -40.51
N LYS A 147 18.61 35.20 -39.66
CA LYS A 147 17.98 36.47 -40.09
C LYS A 147 17.50 37.49 -39.04
N PHE A 148 18.17 37.64 -37.89
CA PHE A 148 18.04 38.85 -37.06
C PHE A 148 18.69 40.13 -37.66
N SER A 149 18.77 40.21 -39.00
CA SER A 149 19.01 41.43 -39.77
C SER A 149 17.72 42.23 -40.03
N GLY A 150 16.55 41.71 -39.62
CA GLY A 150 15.23 42.34 -39.80
C GLY A 150 14.59 42.91 -38.53
N LEU A 151 15.01 42.49 -37.33
CA LEU A 151 14.45 43.00 -36.07
C LEU A 151 14.74 44.50 -35.92
N LYS A 152 13.68 45.28 -35.67
CA LYS A 152 13.75 46.73 -35.50
C LYS A 152 13.93 47.08 -34.02
N PHE A 153 15.11 46.78 -33.48
CA PHE A 153 15.51 47.18 -32.12
C PHE A 153 15.14 48.65 -31.86
N PRO A 154 14.13 48.95 -31.00
CA PRO A 154 13.79 50.32 -30.67
C PRO A 154 14.91 50.89 -29.80
N ILE A 155 15.52 51.99 -30.25
CA ILE A 155 16.54 52.67 -29.44
C ILE A 155 15.82 53.36 -28.28
N SER A 156 15.99 52.83 -27.07
CA SER A 156 15.46 53.41 -25.84
C SER A 156 15.79 54.90 -25.75
N PRO A 157 14.80 55.81 -25.78
CA PRO A 157 15.06 57.24 -25.65
C PRO A 157 15.43 57.53 -24.19
N SER A 158 16.70 57.87 -23.96
CA SER A 158 17.22 58.24 -22.64
C SER A 158 16.47 59.47 -22.10
N LYS A 159 15.49 59.26 -21.22
CA LYS A 159 14.71 60.32 -20.56
C LYS A 159 15.62 61.07 -19.56
N SER A 160 16.35 62.05 -20.06
CA SER A 160 17.05 63.04 -19.25
C SER A 160 16.05 63.76 -18.33
N ILE A 161 16.34 63.77 -17.02
CA ILE A 161 15.51 64.42 -16.02
C ILE A 161 15.62 65.95 -16.20
N GLU A 162 14.57 66.59 -16.72
CA GLU A 162 14.46 68.05 -16.65
C GLU A 162 14.11 68.48 -15.22
N ALA A 163 15.02 69.19 -14.58
CA ALA A 163 14.79 69.79 -13.27
C ALA A 163 14.01 71.10 -13.40
N ASN A 164 12.68 71.04 -13.23
CA ASN A 164 11.85 72.22 -12.93
C ASN A 164 10.87 71.88 -11.80
N GLY A 165 11.21 72.30 -10.59
CA GLY A 165 10.48 71.90 -9.39
C GLY A 165 9.30 72.80 -9.04
N LYS A 166 8.43 72.30 -8.15
CA LYS A 166 7.70 73.10 -7.17
C LYS A 166 7.36 72.28 -5.93
N SER A 167 7.09 73.00 -4.85
CA SER A 167 6.91 72.48 -3.49
C SER A 167 5.73 71.52 -3.33
N SER A 168 5.85 70.64 -2.34
CA SER A 168 4.78 69.83 -1.77
C SER A 168 3.62 70.66 -1.20
N PRO A 169 2.49 70.00 -0.92
CA PRO A 169 1.92 70.09 0.42
C PRO A 169 1.79 68.73 1.13
N THR A 170 1.44 68.78 2.42
CA THR A 170 1.62 67.70 3.42
C THR A 170 0.45 66.73 3.57
N ARG A 171 0.78 65.50 3.99
CA ARG A 171 -0.12 64.48 4.57
C ARG A 171 -0.44 64.79 6.04
N ASN A 172 -1.72 64.71 6.44
CA ASN A 172 -2.23 64.59 7.83
C ASN A 172 -3.78 64.57 7.83
N GLU A 173 -4.52 64.06 8.82
CA GLU A 173 -4.17 63.15 9.94
C GLU A 173 -4.70 61.71 9.64
N LEU A 174 -5.35 60.84 10.44
CA LEU A 174 -5.85 60.68 11.83
C LEU A 174 -5.40 59.28 12.35
N GLN A 175 -4.95 59.08 13.60
CA GLN A 175 -5.65 59.05 14.91
C GLN A 175 -6.63 57.87 15.07
N LYS A 176 -6.66 57.07 16.15
CA LYS A 176 -5.99 57.00 17.49
C LYS A 176 -5.94 55.48 17.91
N PHE A 177 -5.28 54.98 18.97
CA PHE A 177 -5.25 55.41 20.38
C PHE A 177 -4.00 54.88 21.17
N LYS A 178 -3.78 55.48 22.34
CA LYS A 178 -2.71 55.34 23.38
C LYS A 178 -2.26 53.90 23.74
N GLY A 179 -1.07 53.63 24.30
CA GLY A 179 0.12 54.50 24.55
C GLY A 179 0.86 54.25 25.90
N SER A 180 2.15 54.66 25.99
CA SER A 180 3.05 54.71 27.19
C SER A 180 3.48 53.35 27.80
N THR A 181 4.64 53.19 28.47
CA THR A 181 5.59 54.15 29.11
C THR A 181 7.08 53.90 28.79
N CYS A 182 7.91 54.92 29.08
CA CYS A 182 9.34 55.04 28.82
C CYS A 182 10.27 54.28 29.81
N SER A 183 11.50 53.94 29.38
CA SER A 183 12.76 54.49 29.98
C SER A 183 14.03 54.00 29.25
N SER A 184 15.17 54.63 29.52
CA SER A 184 16.53 54.39 28.97
C SER A 184 17.56 54.68 30.09
N PRO A 185 18.91 54.74 29.90
CA PRO A 185 19.78 54.41 28.75
C PRO A 185 21.06 53.60 29.15
N VAL A 186 22.12 53.59 28.31
CA VAL A 186 23.60 53.69 28.59
C VAL A 186 24.48 52.84 27.61
N SER A 187 25.71 53.31 27.35
CA SER A 187 26.76 52.75 26.45
C SER A 187 28.16 53.10 27.03
N PRO A 188 29.34 52.93 26.35
CA PRO A 188 29.74 52.12 25.18
C PRO A 188 30.82 51.08 25.63
N ASP A 189 32.04 50.80 25.10
CA ASP A 189 32.86 51.22 23.93
C ASP A 189 34.09 50.26 23.70
N ARG A 190 34.76 50.30 22.52
CA ARG A 190 36.22 49.99 22.26
C ARG A 190 36.79 48.55 22.51
N GLN A 191 37.96 48.10 21.98
CA GLN A 191 38.82 48.42 20.79
C GLN A 191 39.93 47.35 20.52
N SER A 192 40.04 46.82 19.28
CA SER A 192 41.32 46.53 18.55
C SER A 192 42.32 45.42 19.06
N PRO A 193 43.51 45.14 18.45
CA PRO A 193 43.76 44.59 17.08
C PRO A 193 44.99 43.61 16.88
N VAL A 194 45.28 43.25 15.61
CA VAL A 194 46.59 42.78 15.00
C VAL A 194 47.11 41.33 15.20
N SER A 195 47.30 40.59 14.08
CA SER A 195 48.62 40.04 13.62
C SER A 195 48.51 39.19 12.31
N SER A 196 49.64 38.95 11.62
CA SER A 196 49.79 38.16 10.36
C SER A 196 51.29 37.75 10.18
N PRO A 197 51.70 36.75 9.35
CA PRO A 197 51.89 36.98 7.90
C PRO A 197 51.92 35.78 6.89
N ARG A 198 51.59 36.08 5.62
CA ARG A 198 52.14 35.61 4.32
C ARG A 198 52.64 34.15 4.07
N VAL A 199 52.17 33.60 2.93
CA VAL A 199 53.02 33.01 1.86
C VAL A 199 52.60 33.59 0.49
N ILE A 200 53.49 33.61 -0.50
CA ILE A 200 53.39 34.21 -1.85
C ILE A 200 54.12 33.23 -2.81
N PRO A 201 53.62 32.85 -4.03
CA PRO A 201 53.98 33.63 -5.24
C PRO A 201 53.18 33.48 -6.57
N LYS A 202 53.52 34.41 -7.48
CA LYS A 202 53.37 34.45 -8.97
C LYS A 202 51.99 34.79 -9.58
N LYS A 203 51.97 35.96 -10.26
CA LYS A 203 51.04 36.26 -11.37
C LYS A 203 51.53 35.64 -12.68
N ARG A 204 50.61 35.32 -13.59
CA ARG A 204 50.81 35.45 -15.05
C ARG A 204 49.55 36.09 -15.63
N ALA A 205 49.70 36.89 -16.69
CA ALA A 205 48.59 37.67 -17.24
C ALA A 205 47.81 36.88 -18.31
N ASN A 206 46.54 37.22 -18.48
CA ASN A 206 45.78 36.93 -19.69
C ASN A 206 44.83 38.10 -20.03
N SER A 207 44.35 38.10 -21.26
CA SER A 207 43.54 39.13 -21.95
C SER A 207 42.49 39.89 -21.12
N ALA A 208 42.45 41.21 -21.28
CA ALA A 208 41.36 42.06 -20.81
C ALA A 208 40.14 41.98 -21.75
N THR A 209 39.23 41.05 -21.48
CA THR A 209 37.84 41.13 -21.97
C THR A 209 37.02 41.99 -21.02
N GLY A 210 36.29 42.98 -21.55
CA GLY A 210 35.28 43.71 -20.76
C GLY A 210 34.10 42.81 -20.37
N PRO A 211 33.19 43.27 -19.50
CA PRO A 211 32.00 42.49 -19.13
C PRO A 211 31.18 42.16 -20.38
N VAL A 212 31.01 40.86 -20.62
CA VAL A 212 30.12 40.32 -21.67
C VAL A 212 28.68 40.54 -21.23
N LEU A 213 27.78 40.86 -22.17
CA LEU A 213 26.35 40.98 -21.89
C LEU A 213 25.78 39.65 -21.36
N HIS A 214 25.23 39.67 -20.14
CA HIS A 214 24.61 38.50 -19.51
C HIS A 214 23.45 38.92 -18.59
N PHE A 215 22.49 38.01 -18.40
CA PHE A 215 21.43 38.14 -17.41
C PHE A 215 21.96 37.89 -16.00
N THR A 216 21.36 38.55 -15.01
CA THR A 216 21.72 38.41 -13.60
C THR A 216 20.51 37.91 -12.81
N ASN A 217 20.57 36.66 -12.33
CA ASN A 217 19.49 35.94 -11.66
C ASN A 217 18.13 36.05 -12.38
N PRO A 218 18.03 35.70 -13.68
CA PRO A 218 16.77 35.80 -14.40
C PRO A 218 15.76 34.75 -13.89
N PRO A 219 14.47 35.09 -13.72
CA PRO A 219 13.44 34.15 -13.29
C PRO A 219 13.13 33.13 -14.40
N GLN A 220 12.81 31.89 -14.02
CA GLN A 220 12.46 30.81 -14.97
C GLN A 220 10.94 30.62 -15.11
N HIS A 221 10.19 30.90 -14.04
CA HIS A 221 8.73 30.74 -13.95
C HIS A 221 8.11 31.93 -13.20
N LEU A 222 6.90 32.31 -13.58
CA LEU A 222 6.11 33.38 -12.95
C LEU A 222 4.63 33.00 -12.97
N GLU A 223 3.98 33.08 -11.81
CA GLU A 223 2.54 32.86 -11.67
C GLU A 223 1.83 34.20 -11.41
N VAL A 224 0.75 34.47 -12.15
CA VAL A 224 -0.01 35.72 -12.07
C VAL A 224 -1.50 35.41 -12.09
N LYS A 225 -2.27 36.05 -11.22
CA LYS A 225 -3.72 35.82 -11.16
C LYS A 225 -4.41 36.49 -12.35
N ALA A 226 -5.41 35.86 -12.95
CA ALA A 226 -6.18 36.47 -14.02
C ALA A 226 -6.73 37.86 -13.62
N GLY A 227 -6.70 38.80 -14.56
CA GLY A 227 -7.00 40.22 -14.36
C GLY A 227 -5.87 41.05 -13.73
N GLN A 228 -4.80 40.45 -13.21
CA GLN A 228 -3.65 41.19 -12.67
C GLN A 228 -2.62 41.52 -13.76
N THR A 229 -1.75 42.49 -13.47
CA THR A 229 -0.64 42.85 -14.37
C THR A 229 0.53 41.86 -14.19
N ALA A 230 0.84 41.08 -15.21
CA ALA A 230 2.08 40.30 -15.24
C ALA A 230 3.26 41.24 -15.54
N LYS A 231 4.38 41.04 -14.82
CA LYS A 231 5.67 41.72 -15.09
C LYS A 231 6.78 40.70 -15.16
N LEU A 232 7.17 40.36 -16.39
CA LEU A 232 8.18 39.39 -16.72
C LEU A 232 9.52 40.14 -16.77
N SER A 233 10.16 40.31 -15.61
CA SER A 233 11.36 41.16 -15.45
C SER A 233 12.66 40.37 -15.55
N CYS A 234 13.58 40.84 -16.39
CA CYS A 234 14.93 40.32 -16.52
C CYS A 234 15.98 41.43 -16.32
N SER A 235 16.80 41.30 -15.27
CA SER A 235 17.96 42.16 -15.03
C SER A 235 19.19 41.63 -15.79
N PHE A 236 20.05 42.54 -16.23
CA PHE A 236 21.24 42.22 -17.03
C PHE A 236 22.41 43.16 -16.75
N ARG A 237 23.63 42.70 -17.10
CA ARG A 237 24.86 43.49 -17.04
C ARG A 237 25.57 43.40 -18.39
N GLY A 238 25.85 44.55 -19.00
CA GLY A 238 26.54 44.68 -20.29
C GLY A 238 27.15 46.07 -20.48
N SER A 239 27.39 46.48 -21.73
CA SER A 239 27.90 47.81 -22.06
C SER A 239 26.81 48.66 -22.75
N PRO A 240 26.18 49.64 -22.07
CA PRO A 240 25.15 50.48 -22.68
C PRO A 240 25.60 51.19 -23.99
N PRO A 241 24.67 51.45 -24.93
CA PRO A 241 23.26 51.07 -24.89
C PRO A 241 23.07 49.57 -25.18
N VAL A 242 22.23 48.93 -24.37
CA VAL A 242 21.71 47.57 -24.62
C VAL A 242 20.30 47.73 -25.20
N ALA A 243 20.01 47.02 -26.29
CA ALA A 243 18.67 46.89 -26.82
C ALA A 243 18.07 45.54 -26.38
N SER A 244 16.76 45.51 -26.15
CA SER A 244 15.97 44.31 -25.87
C SER A 244 14.93 44.09 -26.96
N CYS A 245 14.53 42.83 -27.13
CA CYS A 245 13.39 42.39 -27.93
C CYS A 245 12.73 41.24 -27.17
N TRP A 246 11.42 41.29 -26.97
CA TRP A 246 10.65 40.19 -26.40
C TRP A 246 9.98 39.41 -27.53
N ILE A 247 9.91 38.09 -27.39
CA ILE A 247 9.42 37.16 -28.40
C ILE A 247 8.42 36.20 -27.74
N ARG A 248 7.25 36.04 -28.36
CA ARG A 248 6.21 35.09 -27.96
C ARG A 248 5.58 34.53 -29.23
N ASN A 249 5.35 33.21 -29.29
CA ASN A 249 4.81 32.54 -30.47
C ASN A 249 5.64 32.84 -31.75
N LYS A 250 6.99 32.88 -31.64
CA LYS A 250 8.00 33.43 -32.58
C LYS A 250 7.83 34.89 -33.02
N GLU A 251 6.71 35.54 -32.76
CA GLU A 251 6.47 36.91 -33.17
C GLU A 251 7.15 37.90 -32.18
N GLU A 252 7.65 39.01 -32.72
CA GLU A 252 8.14 40.12 -31.90
C GLU A 252 6.96 40.69 -31.10
N VAL A 253 7.14 40.81 -29.79
CA VAL A 253 6.13 41.29 -28.86
C VAL A 253 6.01 42.80 -29.02
N VAL A 254 5.14 43.23 -29.94
CA VAL A 254 4.92 44.65 -30.27
C VAL A 254 4.09 45.32 -29.16
N ASP A 255 4.58 46.45 -28.65
CA ASP A 255 3.87 47.29 -27.69
C ASP A 255 2.48 47.71 -28.22
N GLY A 256 1.43 47.34 -27.48
CA GLY A 256 0.03 47.64 -27.74
C GLY A 256 -0.66 48.34 -26.57
N THR A 257 -1.97 48.15 -26.42
CA THR A 257 -2.77 48.75 -25.33
C THR A 257 -2.58 48.03 -24.00
N ASP A 258 -2.57 46.70 -24.02
CA ASP A 258 -2.67 45.85 -22.83
C ASP A 258 -1.37 45.04 -22.59
N LEU A 259 -0.37 45.23 -23.44
CA LEU A 259 0.92 44.52 -23.40
C LEU A 259 2.02 45.44 -23.97
N TRP A 260 3.11 45.66 -23.23
CA TRP A 260 4.20 46.57 -23.62
C TRP A 260 5.53 46.29 -22.89
N THR A 261 6.62 46.83 -23.40
CA THR A 261 7.97 46.66 -22.85
C THR A 261 8.44 47.89 -22.04
N GLU A 262 8.90 47.66 -20.81
CA GLU A 262 9.59 48.66 -19.97
C GLU A 262 11.09 48.36 -19.93
N ASN A 263 11.93 49.31 -20.37
CA ASN A 263 13.38 49.14 -20.49
C ASN A 263 14.18 50.17 -19.67
N THR A 264 15.30 49.73 -19.10
CA THR A 264 16.31 50.54 -18.41
C THR A 264 17.73 50.15 -18.88
N ASP A 265 18.77 50.82 -18.39
CA ASP A 265 20.17 50.49 -18.72
C ASP A 265 20.68 49.16 -18.10
N GLU A 266 19.96 48.59 -17.13
CA GLU A 266 20.33 47.34 -16.42
C GLU A 266 19.18 46.31 -16.35
N SER A 267 18.01 46.59 -16.94
CA SER A 267 16.88 45.65 -16.94
C SER A 267 15.89 45.88 -18.08
N THR A 268 15.14 44.84 -18.41
CA THR A 268 13.98 44.87 -19.31
C THR A 268 12.83 44.10 -18.67
N THR A 269 11.60 44.56 -18.89
CA THR A 269 10.39 43.92 -18.37
C THR A 269 9.31 43.94 -19.43
N LEU A 270 8.81 42.77 -19.82
CA LEU A 270 7.53 42.70 -20.52
C LEU A 270 6.41 42.84 -19.49
N VAL A 271 5.51 43.78 -19.75
CA VAL A 271 4.31 44.02 -18.96
C VAL A 271 3.10 43.55 -19.75
N ILE A 272 2.22 42.78 -19.10
CA ILE A 272 0.91 42.39 -19.64
C ILE A 272 -0.13 42.85 -18.62
N ALA A 273 -0.85 43.92 -18.93
CA ALA A 273 -2.00 44.36 -18.13
C ALA A 273 -3.18 43.40 -18.35
N ASN A 274 -4.00 43.22 -17.33
CA ASN A 274 -5.17 42.33 -17.36
C ASN A 274 -4.82 40.94 -17.95
N ALA A 275 -3.87 40.24 -17.34
CA ALA A 275 -3.45 38.91 -17.79
C ALA A 275 -4.63 37.93 -17.82
N GLU A 276 -4.68 37.05 -18.81
CA GLU A 276 -5.78 36.08 -19.03
C GLU A 276 -5.20 34.68 -19.23
N PRO A 277 -5.97 33.59 -19.09
CA PRO A 277 -5.47 32.23 -19.33
C PRO A 277 -4.76 32.06 -20.68
N GLN A 278 -5.23 32.74 -21.73
CA GLN A 278 -4.60 32.76 -23.06
C GLN A 278 -3.24 33.49 -23.14
N HIS A 279 -2.83 34.21 -22.11
CA HIS A 279 -1.50 34.81 -21.97
C HIS A 279 -0.47 33.84 -21.36
N THR A 280 -0.90 32.67 -20.85
CA THR A 280 0.01 31.58 -20.44
C THR A 280 0.93 31.16 -21.59
N GLY A 281 2.20 30.84 -21.29
CA GLY A 281 3.18 30.34 -22.26
C GLY A 281 4.63 30.74 -21.96
N ARG A 282 5.52 30.39 -22.88
CA ARG A 282 6.94 30.82 -22.85
C ARG A 282 7.10 32.19 -23.51
N TYR A 283 7.96 33.00 -22.92
CA TYR A 283 8.40 34.29 -23.43
C TYR A 283 9.92 34.31 -23.43
N THR A 284 10.51 34.65 -24.57
CA THR A 284 11.97 34.74 -24.74
C THR A 284 12.36 36.21 -24.84
N VAL A 285 13.39 36.63 -24.12
CA VAL A 285 13.95 37.97 -24.21
C VAL A 285 15.36 37.91 -24.80
N VAL A 286 15.57 38.63 -25.89
CA VAL A 286 16.85 38.74 -26.59
C VAL A 286 17.44 40.13 -26.33
N LEU A 287 18.60 40.16 -25.69
CA LEU A 287 19.40 41.37 -25.44
C LEU A 287 20.55 41.46 -26.45
N LYS A 288 20.91 42.70 -26.82
CA LYS A 288 21.98 42.97 -27.78
C LYS A 288 22.71 44.28 -27.46
N ASP A 289 24.04 44.23 -27.39
CA ASP A 289 24.90 45.41 -27.30
C ASP A 289 25.84 45.50 -28.53
N ARG A 290 26.85 46.39 -28.47
CA ARG A 290 27.79 46.60 -29.59
C ARG A 290 28.81 45.46 -29.79
N LYS A 291 28.84 44.45 -28.92
CA LYS A 291 29.90 43.42 -28.86
C LYS A 291 29.35 42.00 -28.65
N SER A 292 28.14 41.87 -28.13
CA SER A 292 27.56 40.62 -27.64
C SER A 292 26.03 40.64 -27.72
N SER A 293 25.44 39.44 -27.72
CA SER A 293 24.00 39.21 -27.57
C SER A 293 23.81 38.12 -26.52
N ALA A 294 22.69 38.14 -25.81
CA ALA A 294 22.30 37.11 -24.86
C ALA A 294 20.79 36.89 -24.96
N GLN A 295 20.32 35.67 -24.71
CA GLN A 295 18.89 35.35 -24.64
C GLN A 295 18.55 34.62 -23.34
N HIS A 296 17.31 34.77 -22.88
CA HIS A 296 16.77 34.05 -21.73
C HIS A 296 15.28 33.77 -21.95
N THR A 297 14.83 32.59 -21.55
CA THR A 297 13.44 32.15 -21.69
C THR A 297 12.81 31.95 -20.32
N LEU A 298 11.55 32.38 -20.18
CA LEU A 298 10.79 32.22 -18.95
C LEU A 298 9.34 31.85 -19.25
N THR A 299 8.71 31.18 -18.29
CA THR A 299 7.32 30.71 -18.40
C THR A 299 6.40 31.61 -17.57
N LEU A 300 5.31 32.05 -18.17
CA LEU A 300 4.19 32.68 -17.48
C LEU A 300 3.04 31.67 -17.38
N ALA A 301 2.56 31.43 -16.17
CA ALA A 301 1.27 30.79 -15.92
C ALA A 301 0.27 31.84 -15.41
N VAL A 302 -0.85 31.99 -16.12
CA VAL A 302 -1.95 32.83 -15.66
C VAL A 302 -3.01 31.96 -15.01
N ILE A 303 -3.19 32.14 -13.70
CA ILE A 303 -3.96 31.26 -12.84
C ILE A 303 -5.30 31.88 -12.43
N GLU A 304 -6.34 31.07 -12.40
CA GLU A 304 -7.71 31.43 -12.01
C GLU A 304 -8.09 30.74 -10.69
N ARG A 305 -9.17 31.20 -10.06
CA ARG A 305 -9.74 30.49 -8.91
C ARG A 305 -10.28 29.13 -9.37
N PRO A 306 -10.31 28.10 -8.50
CA PRO A 306 -10.97 26.84 -8.85
C PRO A 306 -12.46 27.04 -9.07
N GLU A 307 -13.06 26.11 -9.81
CA GLU A 307 -14.52 25.95 -9.80
C GLU A 307 -15.03 25.53 -8.39
N PRO A 308 -16.34 25.59 -8.13
CA PRO A 308 -16.91 24.99 -6.93
C PRO A 308 -16.63 23.49 -6.81
N PRO A 309 -16.51 22.93 -5.58
CA PRO A 309 -16.53 21.49 -5.36
C PRO A 309 -17.77 20.85 -6.01
N ALA A 310 -17.58 19.79 -6.80
CA ALA A 310 -18.59 19.30 -7.75
C ALA A 310 -19.80 18.59 -7.11
N SER A 311 -19.76 18.33 -5.79
CA SER A 311 -20.87 17.74 -5.02
C SER A 311 -21.23 18.63 -3.83
N CYS A 312 -22.45 18.52 -3.32
CA CYS A 312 -22.73 18.97 -1.96
C CYS A 312 -21.91 18.14 -0.93
N PRO A 313 -21.70 18.67 0.29
CA PRO A 313 -21.12 17.90 1.38
C PRO A 313 -22.12 16.84 1.86
N VAL A 314 -21.70 15.57 1.81
CA VAL A 314 -22.41 14.45 2.44
C VAL A 314 -22.12 14.51 3.94
N VAL A 315 -23.17 14.54 4.75
CA VAL A 315 -23.10 14.65 6.20
C VAL A 315 -23.28 13.28 6.84
N SER A 316 -22.48 12.93 7.84
CA SER A 316 -22.58 11.68 8.60
C SER A 316 -22.44 11.96 10.09
N VAL A 317 -23.54 11.88 10.84
CA VAL A 317 -23.55 12.15 12.29
C VAL A 317 -22.79 11.07 13.06
N LEU A 318 -21.92 11.48 13.98
CA LEU A 318 -21.13 10.59 14.85
C LEU A 318 -21.69 10.55 16.28
N SER A 319 -22.17 11.68 16.79
CA SER A 319 -22.74 11.83 18.13
C SER A 319 -23.72 13.00 18.20
N GLU A 320 -24.33 13.23 19.36
CA GLU A 320 -25.21 14.39 19.62
C GLU A 320 -24.51 15.77 19.47
N SER A 321 -23.18 15.81 19.35
CA SER A 321 -22.38 17.02 19.17
C SER A 321 -21.27 16.93 18.11
N SER A 322 -21.19 15.84 17.33
CA SER A 322 -20.17 15.68 16.28
C SER A 322 -20.64 14.95 15.03
N LEU A 323 -20.02 15.26 13.88
CA LEU A 323 -20.31 14.68 12.57
C LEU A 323 -19.11 14.78 11.61
N VAL A 324 -19.15 14.03 10.50
CA VAL A 324 -18.21 14.11 9.37
C VAL A 324 -18.92 14.71 8.16
N LEU A 325 -18.16 15.49 7.38
CA LEU A 325 -18.52 16.03 6.07
C LEU A 325 -17.58 15.43 5.02
N SER A 326 -18.09 15.07 3.84
CA SER A 326 -17.27 14.58 2.71
C SER A 326 -17.80 15.08 1.37
N TRP A 327 -16.92 15.41 0.42
CA TRP A 327 -17.28 16.01 -0.87
C TRP A 327 -16.37 15.54 -2.01
N SER A 328 -16.67 15.97 -3.24
CA SER A 328 -15.80 15.83 -4.41
C SER A 328 -15.09 17.15 -4.73
N GLY A 329 -13.84 17.08 -5.21
CA GLY A 329 -13.11 18.26 -5.69
C GLY A 329 -13.77 18.94 -6.90
N PRO A 330 -13.27 20.12 -7.31
CA PRO A 330 -13.74 20.82 -8.50
C PRO A 330 -13.34 20.10 -9.80
N CYS A 331 -14.06 20.35 -10.91
CA CYS A 331 -13.75 19.69 -12.19
C CYS A 331 -12.71 20.45 -13.03
N TYR A 332 -12.51 21.74 -12.75
CA TYR A 332 -11.35 22.53 -13.16
C TYR A 332 -10.73 23.27 -11.96
N ASP A 333 -9.40 23.22 -11.85
CA ASP A 333 -8.62 23.76 -10.73
C ASP A 333 -8.17 25.22 -10.93
N GLY A 334 -8.46 25.83 -12.09
CA GLY A 334 -8.01 27.18 -12.43
C GLY A 334 -6.55 27.24 -12.94
N GLY A 335 -5.94 26.10 -13.28
CA GLY A 335 -4.54 26.05 -13.75
C GLY A 335 -3.49 26.18 -12.65
N SER A 336 -3.90 26.05 -11.38
CA SER A 336 -3.02 25.98 -10.21
C SER A 336 -3.60 24.95 -9.25
N ALA A 337 -2.75 24.07 -8.70
CA ALA A 337 -3.19 22.95 -7.88
C ALA A 337 -4.01 23.40 -6.66
N ILE A 338 -5.04 22.62 -6.32
CA ILE A 338 -5.83 22.81 -5.11
C ILE A 338 -4.93 22.65 -3.88
N VAL A 339 -4.91 23.67 -3.02
CA VAL A 339 -4.16 23.68 -1.76
C VAL A 339 -5.04 23.17 -0.61
N GLY A 340 -6.34 23.43 -0.65
CA GLY A 340 -7.28 22.91 0.34
C GLY A 340 -8.71 23.39 0.12
N TYR A 341 -9.50 23.30 1.19
CA TYR A 341 -10.92 23.64 1.22
C TYR A 341 -11.29 24.46 2.46
N VAL A 342 -12.20 25.42 2.26
CA VAL A 342 -12.91 26.15 3.31
C VAL A 342 -14.25 25.45 3.55
N VAL A 343 -14.56 25.14 4.81
CA VAL A 343 -15.78 24.42 5.21
C VAL A 343 -16.66 25.36 6.03
N GLU A 344 -17.92 25.50 5.65
CA GLU A 344 -18.86 26.46 6.27
C GLU A 344 -20.14 25.77 6.76
N VAL A 345 -20.70 26.29 7.85
CA VAL A 345 -21.96 25.85 8.47
C VAL A 345 -22.98 26.98 8.58
N ASN A 346 -24.26 26.64 8.56
CA ASN A 346 -25.40 27.53 8.83
C ASN A 346 -26.39 26.81 9.76
N ASN A 347 -26.84 27.48 10.82
CA ASN A 347 -27.63 26.90 11.91
C ASN A 347 -29.00 27.59 12.16
N GLN A 348 -29.46 28.44 11.23
CA GLN A 348 -30.66 29.27 11.42
C GLN A 348 -31.64 29.27 10.24
N GLY A 349 -31.39 28.46 9.19
CA GLY A 349 -32.29 28.34 8.02
C GLY A 349 -32.39 29.60 7.14
N CYS A 350 -31.68 30.68 7.48
CA CYS A 350 -31.57 31.90 6.67
C CYS A 350 -30.33 31.81 5.78
N ALA A 351 -30.51 31.88 4.45
CA ALA A 351 -29.50 31.50 3.47
C ALA A 351 -28.18 32.31 3.47
N GLU A 352 -28.13 33.45 4.15
CA GLU A 352 -26.99 34.39 4.13
C GLU A 352 -26.02 34.22 5.32
N ASN A 353 -26.46 33.63 6.44
CA ASN A 353 -25.66 33.51 7.66
C ASN A 353 -24.79 32.23 7.68
N TRP A 354 -23.65 32.28 7.00
CA TRP A 354 -22.64 31.21 7.00
C TRP A 354 -21.48 31.52 7.96
N VAL A 355 -20.97 30.49 8.63
CA VAL A 355 -19.86 30.54 9.58
C VAL A 355 -18.80 29.54 9.15
N GLU A 356 -17.55 29.98 9.00
CA GLU A 356 -16.41 29.12 8.68
C GLU A 356 -16.07 28.21 9.88
N LEU A 357 -15.95 26.91 9.63
CA LEU A 357 -15.49 25.89 10.59
C LEU A 357 -13.99 25.64 10.46
N THR A 358 -13.47 25.69 9.23
CA THR A 358 -12.04 25.69 8.92
C THR A 358 -11.81 26.29 7.54
N ASP A 359 -10.66 26.92 7.37
CA ASP A 359 -10.12 27.46 6.13
C ASP A 359 -8.91 26.66 5.59
N GLN A 360 -8.48 25.60 6.30
CA GLN A 360 -7.23 24.86 6.04
C GLN A 360 -7.46 23.34 5.87
N CYS A 361 -8.59 22.93 5.27
CA CYS A 361 -8.87 21.50 5.08
C CYS A 361 -8.15 20.98 3.82
N GLU A 362 -7.01 20.31 3.97
CA GLU A 362 -6.21 19.77 2.84
C GLU A 362 -6.85 18.54 2.15
N SER A 363 -7.87 17.93 2.78
CA SER A 363 -8.56 16.72 2.29
C SER A 363 -10.00 17.00 1.86
N THR A 364 -10.61 16.11 1.08
CA THR A 364 -12.02 16.21 0.67
C THR A 364 -13.02 15.73 1.75
N SER A 365 -12.65 15.87 3.03
CA SER A 365 -13.44 15.46 4.18
C SER A 365 -13.00 16.19 5.46
N TYR A 366 -13.95 16.56 6.32
CA TYR A 366 -13.70 17.29 7.57
C TYR A 366 -14.61 16.81 8.70
N ILE A 367 -14.12 16.78 9.94
CA ILE A 367 -14.89 16.39 11.13
C ILE A 367 -15.25 17.63 11.94
N VAL A 368 -16.54 17.81 12.20
CA VAL A 368 -17.08 18.89 13.03
C VAL A 368 -17.29 18.35 14.45
N CYS A 369 -16.44 18.76 15.39
CA CYS A 369 -16.44 18.28 16.79
C CYS A 369 -16.86 19.35 17.81
N ALA A 370 -17.26 20.54 17.37
CA ALA A 370 -17.58 21.67 18.24
C ALA A 370 -18.64 22.58 17.60
N GLY A 371 -19.32 23.40 18.41
CA GLY A 371 -20.35 24.36 17.96
C GLY A 371 -21.71 23.75 17.60
N LEU A 372 -21.79 22.42 17.49
CA LEU A 372 -23.04 21.68 17.31
C LEU A 372 -23.78 21.56 18.66
N GLN A 373 -25.09 21.78 18.62
CA GLN A 373 -25.99 21.70 19.78
C GLN A 373 -27.03 20.60 19.53
N PRO A 374 -27.34 19.75 20.52
CA PRO A 374 -28.42 18.79 20.41
C PRO A 374 -29.76 19.48 20.05
N ASN A 375 -30.61 18.77 19.31
CA ASN A 375 -31.90 19.21 18.79
C ASN A 375 -31.89 20.40 17.81
N HIS A 376 -30.72 20.90 17.38
CA HIS A 376 -30.61 21.95 16.37
C HIS A 376 -30.30 21.38 14.98
N GLU A 377 -30.70 22.12 13.93
CA GLU A 377 -30.48 21.76 12.52
C GLU A 377 -29.36 22.59 11.90
N TYR A 378 -28.52 21.92 11.13
CA TYR A 378 -27.31 22.47 10.51
C TYR A 378 -27.24 22.12 9.03
N CYS A 379 -26.90 23.11 8.20
CA CYS A 379 -26.58 22.94 6.78
C CYS A 379 -25.10 23.26 6.54
N PHE A 380 -24.49 22.59 5.56
CA PHE A 380 -23.05 22.70 5.26
C PHE A 380 -22.80 23.01 3.79
N ARG A 381 -21.72 23.75 3.51
CA ARG A 381 -21.19 23.97 2.15
C ARG A 381 -19.66 24.04 2.21
N VAL A 382 -19.00 23.84 1.07
CA VAL A 382 -17.54 23.83 0.98
C VAL A 382 -17.07 24.66 -0.21
N ARG A 383 -15.89 25.28 -0.11
CA ARG A 383 -15.23 26.03 -1.17
C ARG A 383 -13.82 25.46 -1.38
N ALA A 384 -13.37 25.27 -2.60
CA ALA A 384 -11.98 24.88 -2.90
C ALA A 384 -11.08 26.13 -2.95
N PHE A 385 -9.77 26.01 -2.71
CA PHE A 385 -8.83 27.11 -2.96
C PHE A 385 -7.49 26.65 -3.52
N ASN A 386 -6.89 27.52 -4.33
CA ASN A 386 -5.55 27.37 -4.91
C ASN A 386 -4.74 28.67 -4.69
N ALA A 387 -3.57 28.80 -5.33
CA ALA A 387 -2.76 30.01 -5.23
C ALA A 387 -3.46 31.29 -5.74
N ALA A 388 -4.43 31.18 -6.66
CA ALA A 388 -5.23 32.30 -7.14
C ALA A 388 -6.30 32.75 -6.12
N GLY A 389 -6.99 31.80 -5.48
CA GLY A 389 -7.87 32.07 -4.33
C GLY A 389 -8.99 31.04 -4.16
N VAL A 390 -10.01 31.43 -3.38
CA VAL A 390 -11.15 30.57 -3.00
C VAL A 390 -12.24 30.60 -4.08
N SER A 391 -12.78 29.42 -4.42
CA SER A 391 -13.90 29.21 -5.34
C SER A 391 -15.22 29.81 -4.85
N GLU A 392 -16.24 29.83 -5.71
CA GLU A 392 -17.62 29.91 -5.24
C GLU A 392 -18.02 28.60 -4.51
N PRO A 393 -19.00 28.62 -3.59
CA PRO A 393 -19.32 27.46 -2.78
C PRO A 393 -20.02 26.33 -3.55
N SER A 394 -19.82 25.11 -3.06
CA SER A 394 -20.55 23.91 -3.47
C SER A 394 -22.07 24.09 -3.29
N PRO A 395 -22.89 23.23 -3.93
CA PRO A 395 -24.27 23.05 -3.54
C PRO A 395 -24.37 22.75 -2.03
N VAL A 396 -25.39 23.26 -1.37
CA VAL A 396 -25.59 23.10 0.08
C VAL A 396 -26.05 21.67 0.41
N SER A 397 -25.62 21.14 1.56
CA SER A 397 -26.10 19.84 2.07
C SER A 397 -27.60 19.87 2.37
N SER A 398 -28.20 18.69 2.58
CA SER A 398 -29.45 18.62 3.34
C SER A 398 -29.24 19.19 4.76
N ALA A 399 -30.28 19.77 5.35
CA ALA A 399 -30.29 20.09 6.77
C ALA A 399 -30.16 18.79 7.58
N VAL A 400 -29.33 18.81 8.62
CA VAL A 400 -29.11 17.68 9.53
C VAL A 400 -29.36 18.12 10.95
N ARG A 401 -30.25 17.40 11.63
CA ARG A 401 -30.62 17.62 13.03
C ARG A 401 -29.72 16.78 13.92
N MET A 402 -29.16 17.38 14.97
CA MET A 402 -28.46 16.65 16.02
C MET A 402 -29.49 16.04 16.98
N GLU A 403 -29.37 14.76 17.32
CA GLU A 403 -30.26 14.09 18.27
C GLU A 403 -29.55 13.81 19.59
N GLN A 404 -30.22 14.03 20.72
CA GLN A 404 -29.69 13.81 22.07
C GLN A 404 -30.00 12.38 22.53
N LYS A 405 -29.09 11.72 23.25
CA LYS A 405 -29.26 10.29 23.63
C LYS A 405 -29.04 10.06 25.13
N ASP A 406 -30.14 9.96 25.88
CA ASP A 406 -30.10 9.71 27.32
C ASP A 406 -29.41 8.37 27.66
N CYS A 407 -28.49 8.42 28.62
CA CYS A 407 -27.63 7.30 29.00
C CYS A 407 -28.08 6.66 30.32
N GLU A 408 -28.89 5.61 30.23
CA GLU A 408 -29.13 4.71 31.36
C GLU A 408 -28.00 3.67 31.46
N LYS A 409 -27.60 3.35 32.69
CA LYS A 409 -26.65 2.25 32.96
C LYS A 409 -27.37 0.91 32.82
N ALA A 410 -27.11 0.20 31.73
CA ALA A 410 -27.55 -1.18 31.58
C ALA A 410 -26.53 -2.14 32.22
N ASP A 411 -26.98 -2.98 33.16
CA ASP A 411 -26.37 -4.29 33.38
C ASP A 411 -26.62 -5.12 32.10
N ASP A 412 -25.56 -5.57 31.42
CA ASP A 412 -25.59 -6.06 30.04
C ASP A 412 -26.63 -7.18 29.80
N PRO A 413 -27.75 -6.89 29.12
CA PRO A 413 -28.67 -7.89 28.61
C PRO A 413 -28.18 -8.25 27.21
N SER A 414 -27.21 -9.16 27.14
CA SER A 414 -26.54 -9.58 25.90
C SER A 414 -27.52 -9.67 24.73
N PRO A 415 -27.39 -8.84 23.68
CA PRO A 415 -28.44 -8.67 22.68
C PRO A 415 -28.70 -9.99 21.94
N GLU A 416 -29.96 -10.27 21.60
CA GLU A 416 -30.33 -11.42 20.79
C GLU A 416 -29.80 -11.23 19.35
N TYR A 417 -28.54 -11.62 19.14
CA TYR A 417 -27.88 -11.68 17.84
C TYR A 417 -28.69 -12.61 16.90
N THR A 418 -29.57 -11.99 16.11
CA THR A 418 -30.40 -12.70 15.16
C THR A 418 -29.52 -13.22 14.03
N LEU A 419 -29.31 -14.54 14.00
CA LEU A 419 -28.47 -15.22 13.01
C LEU A 419 -28.80 -14.74 11.58
N VAL A 420 -27.79 -14.28 10.85
CA VAL A 420 -27.97 -13.79 9.49
C VAL A 420 -28.35 -14.94 8.57
N THR A 421 -29.60 -14.96 8.15
CA THR A 421 -30.09 -15.88 7.12
C THR A 421 -29.82 -15.30 5.73
N ILE A 422 -29.62 -16.18 4.74
CA ILE A 422 -29.29 -15.78 3.37
C ILE A 422 -30.59 -15.63 2.58
N ASP A 423 -31.03 -14.39 2.37
CA ASP A 423 -32.19 -14.07 1.53
C ASP A 423 -31.90 -14.45 0.07
N SER A 424 -32.72 -15.32 -0.49
CA SER A 424 -32.65 -15.75 -1.90
C SER A 424 -33.89 -15.33 -2.71
N THR A 425 -34.73 -14.48 -2.11
CA THR A 425 -35.97 -13.95 -2.67
C THR A 425 -35.82 -12.50 -3.13
N HIS A 426 -35.14 -11.65 -2.36
CA HIS A 426 -34.86 -10.25 -2.73
C HIS A 426 -33.41 -10.04 -3.18
N LYS A 427 -33.15 -8.94 -3.87
CA LYS A 427 -31.79 -8.46 -4.16
C LYS A 427 -31.35 -7.52 -3.05
N VAL A 428 -30.03 -7.40 -2.83
CA VAL A 428 -29.48 -6.34 -1.99
C VAL A 428 -29.91 -4.94 -2.46
N THR A 429 -30.09 -4.75 -3.77
CA THR A 429 -30.58 -3.49 -4.37
C THR A 429 -32.02 -3.14 -4.04
N ASP A 430 -32.78 -4.07 -3.45
CA ASP A 430 -34.18 -3.84 -3.10
C ASP A 430 -34.26 -3.15 -1.73
N HIS A 431 -33.34 -3.46 -0.81
CA HIS A 431 -33.23 -2.86 0.54
C HIS A 431 -32.13 -1.79 0.66
N TYR A 432 -31.06 -1.85 -0.15
CA TYR A 432 -29.91 -0.95 -0.08
C TYR A 432 -29.70 -0.16 -1.38
N ILE A 433 -29.09 1.01 -1.23
CA ILE A 433 -28.51 1.83 -2.31
C ILE A 433 -27.02 1.53 -2.36
N LEU A 434 -26.46 1.22 -3.53
CA LEU A 434 -25.00 1.16 -3.73
C LEU A 434 -24.45 2.59 -3.85
N GLN A 435 -23.40 2.88 -3.09
CA GLN A 435 -22.62 4.11 -3.17
C GLN A 435 -21.23 3.82 -3.79
N GLU A 436 -20.18 4.48 -3.30
CA GLU A 436 -18.81 4.29 -3.80
C GLU A 436 -18.26 2.87 -3.62
N LYS A 437 -17.37 2.48 -4.53
CA LYS A 437 -16.58 1.26 -4.41
C LYS A 437 -15.44 1.48 -3.42
N LEU A 438 -15.54 0.88 -2.24
CA LEU A 438 -14.52 0.90 -1.19
C LEU A 438 -13.27 0.08 -1.58
N GLY A 439 -13.43 -1.05 -2.27
CA GLY A 439 -12.29 -1.95 -2.51
C GLY A 439 -12.53 -3.13 -3.45
N MET A 440 -11.54 -4.01 -3.52
CA MET A 440 -11.61 -5.29 -4.25
C MET A 440 -10.75 -6.32 -3.52
N GLY A 441 -11.39 -7.17 -2.72
CA GLY A 441 -10.75 -8.26 -2.00
C GLY A 441 -10.54 -9.50 -2.88
N LYS A 442 -9.88 -10.51 -2.30
CA LYS A 442 -9.55 -11.82 -2.92
C LYS A 442 -10.78 -12.55 -3.47
N PHE A 443 -11.96 -12.28 -2.91
CA PHE A 443 -13.22 -12.97 -3.21
C PHE A 443 -14.34 -12.10 -3.81
N GLY A 444 -14.19 -10.77 -3.84
CA GLY A 444 -15.29 -9.87 -4.24
C GLY A 444 -14.94 -8.40 -4.42
N LEU A 445 -15.88 -7.62 -4.96
CA LEU A 445 -15.84 -6.15 -4.88
C LEU A 445 -16.44 -5.71 -3.55
N VAL A 446 -15.88 -4.69 -2.91
CA VAL A 446 -16.48 -4.08 -1.72
C VAL A 446 -17.04 -2.71 -2.09
N PHE A 447 -18.32 -2.50 -1.82
CA PHE A 447 -19.03 -1.24 -2.01
C PHE A 447 -19.55 -0.74 -0.66
N LYS A 448 -19.67 0.57 -0.52
CA LYS A 448 -20.46 1.17 0.55
C LYS A 448 -21.94 1.08 0.18
N LEU A 449 -22.77 0.76 1.15
CA LEU A 449 -24.21 0.59 1.02
C LEU A 449 -24.93 1.53 1.98
N THR A 450 -26.10 2.02 1.59
CA THR A 450 -27.02 2.75 2.48
C THR A 450 -28.35 2.01 2.53
N HIS A 451 -28.81 1.61 3.71
CA HIS A 451 -30.13 0.99 3.87
C HIS A 451 -31.23 2.01 3.61
N LYS A 452 -32.15 1.72 2.68
CA LYS A 452 -33.12 2.70 2.15
C LYS A 452 -34.08 3.25 3.19
N GLU A 453 -34.47 2.42 4.16
CA GLU A 453 -35.52 2.75 5.14
C GLU A 453 -34.96 3.43 6.39
N THR A 454 -33.68 3.21 6.72
CA THR A 454 -33.06 3.66 7.97
C THR A 454 -31.87 4.61 7.78
N GLY A 455 -31.41 4.81 6.53
CA GLY A 455 -30.21 5.60 6.23
C GLY A 455 -28.89 4.99 6.69
N HIS A 456 -28.91 3.82 7.35
CA HIS A 456 -27.73 3.22 7.95
C HIS A 456 -26.69 2.82 6.90
N VAL A 457 -25.41 3.11 7.17
CA VAL A 457 -24.30 2.83 6.26
C VAL A 457 -23.67 1.47 6.58
N CYS A 458 -23.49 0.65 5.54
CA CYS A 458 -22.97 -0.71 5.64
C CYS A 458 -21.88 -0.95 4.57
N ALA A 459 -21.08 -2.00 4.71
CA ALA A 459 -20.13 -2.46 3.69
C ALA A 459 -20.65 -3.74 3.01
N GLY A 460 -20.84 -3.72 1.69
CA GLY A 460 -21.27 -4.88 0.90
C GLY A 460 -20.12 -5.56 0.17
N LYS A 461 -19.83 -6.83 0.48
CA LYS A 461 -18.87 -7.71 -0.20
C LYS A 461 -19.59 -8.54 -1.27
N PHE A 462 -19.41 -8.18 -2.54
CA PHE A 462 -20.08 -8.75 -3.72
C PHE A 462 -19.23 -9.85 -4.37
N TYR A 463 -19.65 -11.10 -4.21
CA TYR A 463 -19.03 -12.28 -4.79
C TYR A 463 -19.46 -12.47 -6.25
N LYS A 464 -18.50 -12.52 -7.18
CA LYS A 464 -18.74 -12.58 -8.64
C LYS A 464 -19.17 -13.96 -9.17
N GLY A 465 -19.69 -14.81 -8.28
CA GLY A 465 -19.80 -16.26 -8.48
C GLY A 465 -20.95 -16.71 -9.38
N ARG A 466 -20.68 -16.88 -10.67
CA ARG A 466 -21.55 -17.66 -11.58
C ARG A 466 -21.48 -19.18 -11.31
N ARG A 467 -20.42 -19.65 -10.66
CA ARG A 467 -20.15 -21.07 -10.36
C ARG A 467 -20.59 -21.43 -8.95
N ALA A 468 -21.12 -22.64 -8.77
CA ALA A 468 -21.63 -23.11 -7.47
C ALA A 468 -20.56 -23.06 -6.36
N ALA A 469 -19.34 -23.57 -6.63
CA ALA A 469 -18.27 -23.61 -5.63
C ALA A 469 -17.80 -22.24 -5.12
N GLU A 470 -17.97 -21.17 -5.90
CA GLU A 470 -17.65 -19.79 -5.48
C GLU A 470 -18.73 -19.23 -4.54
N ARG A 471 -20.00 -19.57 -4.77
CA ARG A 471 -21.10 -19.27 -3.84
C ARG A 471 -21.00 -20.11 -2.57
N GLU A 472 -20.58 -21.37 -2.69
CA GLU A 472 -20.40 -22.29 -1.56
C GLU A 472 -19.23 -21.91 -0.65
N ALA A 473 -18.24 -21.18 -1.16
CA ALA A 473 -17.24 -20.52 -0.32
C ALA A 473 -17.85 -19.34 0.45
N ALA A 474 -18.57 -18.45 -0.24
CA ALA A 474 -19.24 -17.31 0.38
C ALA A 474 -20.32 -17.70 1.41
N ARG A 475 -21.07 -18.78 1.17
CA ARG A 475 -22.05 -19.35 2.13
C ARG A 475 -21.37 -19.76 3.43
N ARG A 476 -20.28 -20.52 3.34
CA ARG A 476 -19.49 -20.93 4.51
C ARG A 476 -18.81 -19.76 5.21
N GLU A 477 -18.42 -18.71 4.48
CA GLU A 477 -17.94 -17.46 5.08
C GLU A 477 -19.04 -16.80 5.94
N ILE A 478 -20.26 -16.63 5.40
CA ILE A 478 -21.42 -16.07 6.13
C ILE A 478 -21.82 -16.94 7.33
N GLU A 479 -21.88 -18.26 7.13
CA GLU A 479 -22.21 -19.23 8.19
C GLU A 479 -21.17 -19.23 9.31
N LEU A 480 -19.89 -18.99 8.99
CA LEU A 480 -18.83 -18.80 9.97
C LEU A 480 -18.93 -17.44 10.68
N MET A 481 -19.24 -16.35 9.96
CA MET A 481 -19.45 -15.03 10.57
C MET A 481 -20.60 -15.00 11.59
N ASN A 482 -21.66 -15.79 11.39
CA ASN A 482 -22.74 -16.00 12.37
C ASN A 482 -22.27 -16.63 13.71
N HIS A 483 -21.03 -17.09 13.81
CA HIS A 483 -20.42 -17.60 15.04
C HIS A 483 -19.30 -16.67 15.57
N LEU A 484 -19.06 -15.52 14.94
CA LEU A 484 -17.97 -14.58 15.26
C LEU A 484 -18.50 -13.20 15.72
N HIS A 485 -19.56 -13.20 16.53
CA HIS A 485 -20.12 -11.97 17.11
C HIS A 485 -19.28 -11.47 18.30
N HIS A 486 -18.27 -10.65 18.02
CA HIS A 486 -17.37 -10.07 19.03
C HIS A 486 -17.03 -8.60 18.75
N SER A 487 -16.64 -7.83 19.78
CA SER A 487 -16.40 -6.39 19.70
C SER A 487 -15.16 -6.01 18.85
N LYS A 488 -14.23 -6.95 18.67
CA LYS A 488 -12.99 -6.78 17.86
C LYS A 488 -13.07 -7.41 16.47
N LEU A 489 -14.22 -7.92 16.06
CA LEU A 489 -14.44 -8.56 14.75
C LEU A 489 -15.50 -7.77 13.98
N VAL A 490 -15.45 -7.78 12.64
CA VAL A 490 -16.50 -7.18 11.81
C VAL A 490 -17.79 -7.99 11.91
N GLN A 491 -18.93 -7.33 12.08
CA GLN A 491 -20.22 -8.00 12.13
C GLN A 491 -20.85 -8.12 10.74
N CYS A 492 -21.29 -9.34 10.39
CA CYS A 492 -22.23 -9.55 9.30
C CYS A 492 -23.63 -9.11 9.75
N LEU A 493 -24.32 -8.33 8.93
CA LEU A 493 -25.63 -7.74 9.20
C LEU A 493 -26.76 -8.32 8.34
N ALA A 494 -26.48 -8.65 7.08
CA ALA A 494 -27.43 -9.27 6.16
C ALA A 494 -26.70 -10.04 5.05
N ALA A 495 -27.36 -11.00 4.41
CA ALA A 495 -26.80 -11.76 3.29
C ALA A 495 -27.83 -12.05 2.20
N TYR A 496 -27.41 -11.96 0.93
CA TYR A 496 -28.27 -12.11 -0.25
C TYR A 496 -27.67 -13.08 -1.27
N ASP A 497 -28.43 -14.06 -1.74
CA ASP A 497 -28.13 -14.98 -2.85
C ASP A 497 -29.19 -14.83 -3.96
N HIS A 498 -29.17 -13.68 -4.65
CA HIS A 498 -30.00 -13.44 -5.83
C HIS A 498 -29.15 -13.42 -7.10
N LYS A 499 -29.24 -14.48 -7.90
CA LYS A 499 -28.47 -14.67 -9.15
C LYS A 499 -28.54 -13.44 -10.09
N PRO A 500 -27.43 -13.04 -10.74
CA PRO A 500 -26.14 -13.73 -10.78
C PRO A 500 -25.25 -13.47 -9.55
N GLU A 501 -25.61 -12.56 -8.66
CA GLU A 501 -24.73 -12.04 -7.60
C GLU A 501 -24.96 -12.73 -6.26
N MET A 502 -23.98 -12.69 -5.38
CA MET A 502 -24.15 -13.04 -3.97
C MET A 502 -23.44 -11.95 -3.15
N VAL A 503 -24.05 -11.52 -2.05
CA VAL A 503 -23.61 -10.31 -1.32
C VAL A 503 -23.69 -10.55 0.17
N MET A 504 -22.59 -10.32 0.88
CA MET A 504 -22.56 -10.23 2.33
C MET A 504 -22.52 -8.75 2.72
N VAL A 505 -23.48 -8.32 3.55
CA VAL A 505 -23.55 -6.96 4.10
C VAL A 505 -23.00 -7.00 5.52
N MET A 506 -22.03 -6.14 5.78
CA MET A 506 -21.32 -5.99 7.05
C MET A 506 -21.52 -4.58 7.61
N GLU A 507 -21.16 -4.35 8.87
CA GLU A 507 -21.01 -2.99 9.40
C GLU A 507 -20.00 -2.17 8.56
N PHE A 508 -20.18 -0.85 8.53
CA PHE A 508 -19.23 0.07 7.89
C PHE A 508 -18.26 0.62 8.93
N ILE A 509 -16.96 0.44 8.70
CA ILE A 509 -15.89 0.90 9.60
C ILE A 509 -15.13 2.05 8.93
N PRO A 510 -15.18 3.29 9.46
CA PRO A 510 -14.63 4.48 8.79
C PRO A 510 -13.13 4.75 9.01
N GLY A 511 -12.48 4.15 10.04
CA GLY A 511 -11.15 4.58 10.48
C GLY A 511 -9.94 4.13 9.63
N GLY A 512 -10.12 3.27 8.63
CA GLY A 512 -9.07 2.84 7.68
C GLY A 512 -8.08 1.78 8.19
N GLU A 513 -7.15 1.32 7.34
CA GLU A 513 -6.12 0.32 7.71
C GLU A 513 -5.25 0.84 8.88
N LEU A 514 -5.10 0.05 9.96
CA LEU A 514 -4.42 0.48 11.20
C LEU A 514 -3.01 1.06 10.95
N PHE A 515 -2.24 0.36 10.13
CA PHE A 515 -0.84 0.70 9.87
C PHE A 515 -0.71 2.00 9.05
N GLU A 516 -1.70 2.32 8.22
CA GLU A 516 -1.77 3.60 7.51
C GLU A 516 -2.05 4.76 8.48
N ARG A 517 -2.85 4.53 9.53
CA ARG A 517 -3.06 5.53 10.59
C ARG A 517 -1.83 5.72 11.48
N ILE A 518 -1.06 4.66 11.73
CA ILE A 518 0.20 4.72 12.52
C ILE A 518 1.25 5.63 11.86
N VAL A 519 1.31 5.66 10.51
CA VAL A 519 2.28 6.50 9.78
C VAL A 519 1.82 7.93 9.50
N ASP A 520 0.57 8.27 9.84
CA ASP A 520 0.06 9.65 9.80
C ASP A 520 0.94 10.55 10.69
N ASP A 521 1.40 11.68 10.17
CA ASP A 521 2.28 12.58 10.90
C ASP A 521 1.59 13.21 12.14
N ASN A 522 0.25 13.22 12.16
CA ASN A 522 -0.57 13.66 13.30
C ASN A 522 -0.83 12.58 14.37
N PHE A 523 -0.31 11.36 14.21
CA PHE A 523 -0.51 10.25 15.16
C PHE A 523 0.79 9.89 15.89
N GLU A 524 0.85 10.00 17.21
CA GLU A 524 2.04 9.61 17.97
C GLU A 524 2.03 8.10 18.26
N HIS A 525 2.92 7.35 17.57
CA HIS A 525 3.05 5.90 17.76
C HIS A 525 4.16 5.58 18.76
N THR A 526 3.85 4.73 19.75
CA THR A 526 4.75 4.33 20.85
C THR A 526 4.64 2.82 21.08
N GLU A 527 5.54 2.27 21.88
CA GLU A 527 5.42 0.89 22.36
C GLU A 527 4.12 0.67 23.16
N LEU A 528 3.71 1.64 24.00
CA LEU A 528 2.45 1.62 24.72
C LEU A 528 1.22 1.59 23.78
N ALA A 529 1.27 2.28 22.64
CA ALA A 529 0.25 2.16 21.60
C ALA A 529 0.27 0.77 20.93
N SER A 530 1.46 0.23 20.66
CA SER A 530 1.62 -1.12 20.11
C SER A 530 1.01 -2.21 21.00
N VAL A 531 1.22 -2.13 22.32
CA VAL A 531 0.60 -3.05 23.29
C VAL A 531 -0.93 -2.97 23.24
N ARG A 532 -1.51 -1.76 23.19
CA ARG A 532 -2.97 -1.58 23.04
C ARG A 532 -3.53 -2.16 21.73
N TYR A 533 -2.76 -2.18 20.66
CA TYR A 533 -3.16 -2.85 19.42
C TYR A 533 -3.06 -4.35 19.53
N MET A 534 -1.95 -4.87 20.08
CA MET A 534 -1.74 -6.30 20.25
C MET A 534 -2.75 -6.93 21.21
N GLN A 535 -3.09 -6.27 22.32
CA GLN A 535 -4.16 -6.69 23.23
C GLN A 535 -5.50 -6.87 22.49
N GLN A 536 -5.91 -5.89 21.70
CA GLN A 536 -7.18 -5.95 20.94
C GLN A 536 -7.17 -6.96 19.79
N ILE A 537 -6.02 -7.19 19.16
CA ILE A 537 -5.84 -8.24 18.14
C ILE A 537 -5.96 -9.62 18.81
N LEU A 538 -5.30 -9.82 19.96
CA LEU A 538 -5.36 -11.04 20.75
C LEU A 538 -6.77 -11.30 21.32
N GLU A 539 -7.49 -10.29 21.79
CA GLU A 539 -8.91 -10.41 22.19
C GLU A 539 -9.78 -10.94 21.02
N GLY A 540 -9.54 -10.45 19.80
CA GLY A 540 -10.19 -10.94 18.59
C GLY A 540 -9.82 -12.39 18.27
N VAL A 541 -8.52 -12.71 18.27
CA VAL A 541 -7.99 -14.05 17.95
C VAL A 541 -8.43 -15.09 18.98
N ALA A 542 -8.40 -14.78 20.28
CA ALA A 542 -8.85 -15.66 21.36
C ALA A 542 -10.33 -16.04 21.19
N TYR A 543 -11.20 -15.08 20.83
CA TYR A 543 -12.61 -15.38 20.57
C TYR A 543 -12.78 -16.36 19.38
N ILE A 544 -12.01 -16.18 18.30
CA ILE A 544 -12.00 -17.09 17.14
C ILE A 544 -11.52 -18.49 17.56
N HIS A 545 -10.43 -18.56 18.33
CA HIS A 545 -9.81 -19.81 18.80
C HIS A 545 -10.70 -20.60 19.76
N GLN A 546 -11.43 -19.93 20.65
CA GLN A 546 -12.45 -20.54 21.52
C GLN A 546 -13.56 -21.26 20.73
N GLN A 547 -13.93 -20.77 19.55
CA GLN A 547 -14.89 -21.44 18.64
C GLN A 547 -14.27 -22.60 17.83
N LYS A 548 -12.99 -22.90 18.05
CA LYS A 548 -12.13 -23.82 17.29
C LYS A 548 -12.01 -23.44 15.82
N ILE A 549 -11.93 -22.14 15.54
CA ILE A 549 -11.67 -21.58 14.22
C ILE A 549 -10.21 -21.11 14.18
N VAL A 550 -9.57 -21.24 13.02
CA VAL A 550 -8.26 -20.66 12.69
C VAL A 550 -8.47 -19.64 11.55
N HIS A 551 -7.79 -18.50 11.60
CA HIS A 551 -8.04 -17.34 10.72
C HIS A 551 -7.31 -17.42 9.37
N LEU A 552 -6.06 -17.91 9.34
CA LEU A 552 -5.25 -18.25 8.14
C LEU A 552 -4.92 -17.11 7.14
N ASP A 553 -5.47 -15.90 7.29
CA ASP A 553 -5.09 -14.68 6.51
C ASP A 553 -4.97 -13.46 7.46
N LEU A 554 -4.32 -13.61 8.62
CA LEU A 554 -4.11 -12.51 9.59
C LEU A 554 -2.88 -11.67 9.19
N LYS A 555 -3.07 -10.35 9.02
CA LYS A 555 -2.10 -9.44 8.38
C LYS A 555 -2.55 -7.97 8.52
N PRO A 556 -1.66 -6.98 8.34
CA PRO A 556 -1.95 -5.54 8.44
C PRO A 556 -3.21 -5.06 7.70
N GLU A 557 -3.42 -5.50 6.46
CA GLU A 557 -4.56 -5.05 5.62
C GLU A 557 -5.93 -5.53 6.10
N ASN A 558 -5.97 -6.51 7.02
CA ASN A 558 -7.18 -7.07 7.60
C ASN A 558 -7.49 -6.47 8.98
N ILE A 559 -6.74 -5.47 9.44
CA ILE A 559 -6.91 -4.80 10.74
C ILE A 559 -7.16 -3.30 10.48
N VAL A 560 -8.33 -2.81 10.90
CA VAL A 560 -8.75 -1.42 10.71
C VAL A 560 -9.04 -0.72 12.01
N CYS A 561 -8.85 0.59 12.05
CA CYS A 561 -9.32 1.45 13.13
C CYS A 561 -10.85 1.62 13.05
N VAL A 562 -11.54 1.53 14.17
CA VAL A 562 -13.00 1.77 14.27
C VAL A 562 -13.31 3.26 14.11
N ASP A 563 -12.46 4.11 14.67
CA ASP A 563 -12.59 5.57 14.70
C ASP A 563 -11.33 6.25 14.15
N THR A 564 -11.42 7.56 13.87
CA THR A 564 -10.31 8.37 13.34
C THR A 564 -9.27 8.73 14.40
N ASN A 565 -9.55 8.55 15.69
CA ASN A 565 -8.52 8.70 16.74
C ASN A 565 -7.56 7.50 16.72
N GLY A 566 -7.99 6.37 16.18
CA GLY A 566 -7.18 5.17 15.99
C GLY A 566 -6.96 4.37 17.26
N HIS A 567 -7.81 4.52 18.29
CA HIS A 567 -7.63 3.84 19.58
C HIS A 567 -8.25 2.42 19.60
N SER A 568 -9.36 2.22 18.89
CA SER A 568 -10.08 0.94 18.83
C SER A 568 -9.90 0.29 17.46
N ILE A 569 -9.72 -1.04 17.40
CA ILE A 569 -9.53 -1.77 16.13
C ILE A 569 -10.52 -2.93 15.94
N LYS A 570 -10.69 -3.35 14.67
CA LYS A 570 -11.42 -4.56 14.27
C LYS A 570 -10.71 -5.36 13.18
N ILE A 571 -10.87 -6.68 13.21
CA ILE A 571 -10.45 -7.62 12.15
C ILE A 571 -11.59 -7.77 11.11
N ILE A 572 -11.28 -7.72 9.80
CA ILE A 572 -12.31 -7.49 8.75
C ILE A 572 -12.41 -8.47 7.55
N ASP A 573 -11.47 -9.40 7.30
CA ASP A 573 -11.64 -10.38 6.20
C ASP A 573 -11.33 -11.82 6.65
N PHE A 574 -12.41 -12.60 6.75
CA PHE A 574 -12.44 -13.97 7.25
C PHE A 574 -12.50 -14.99 6.10
N GLY A 575 -12.23 -14.59 4.85
CA GLY A 575 -12.38 -15.42 3.65
C GLY A 575 -11.44 -16.64 3.53
N LEU A 576 -10.50 -16.84 4.46
CA LEU A 576 -9.78 -18.12 4.66
C LEU A 576 -10.06 -18.77 6.03
N ALA A 577 -10.77 -18.08 6.93
CA ALA A 577 -11.04 -18.59 8.27
C ALA A 577 -11.82 -19.91 8.17
N SER A 578 -11.41 -20.89 8.97
CA SER A 578 -11.88 -22.26 8.86
C SER A 578 -11.99 -22.90 10.23
N LYS A 579 -13.04 -23.70 10.44
CA LYS A 579 -13.14 -24.53 11.65
C LYS A 579 -12.13 -25.67 11.56
N ILE A 580 -11.41 -25.95 12.65
CA ILE A 580 -10.53 -27.10 12.74
C ILE A 580 -11.40 -28.35 12.97
N ASP A 581 -11.41 -29.25 11.99
CA ASP A 581 -11.94 -30.61 12.10
C ASP A 581 -11.02 -31.62 11.39
N ASP A 582 -10.99 -32.86 11.86
CA ASP A 582 -10.04 -33.89 11.40
C ASP A 582 -10.40 -34.51 10.02
N LYS A 583 -11.32 -33.89 9.26
CA LYS A 583 -11.97 -34.50 8.09
C LYS A 583 -12.04 -33.58 6.86
N THR A 584 -11.94 -32.27 7.05
CA THR A 584 -12.05 -31.27 5.99
C THR A 584 -10.65 -30.76 5.58
N PRO A 585 -10.11 -31.13 4.39
CA PRO A 585 -8.81 -30.64 3.95
C PRO A 585 -8.86 -29.12 3.72
N LEU A 586 -8.08 -28.38 4.51
CA LEU A 586 -8.12 -26.92 4.54
C LEU A 586 -7.43 -26.30 3.32
N LYS A 587 -8.12 -25.38 2.66
CA LYS A 587 -7.65 -24.74 1.42
C LYS A 587 -6.83 -23.48 1.72
N VAL A 588 -5.65 -23.67 2.30
CA VAL A 588 -4.70 -22.56 2.51
C VAL A 588 -4.17 -22.07 1.15
N MET A 589 -3.84 -20.77 1.05
CA MET A 589 -3.37 -20.15 -0.19
C MET A 589 -2.23 -19.16 0.10
N HIS A 590 -1.05 -19.43 -0.45
CA HIS A 590 0.13 -18.56 -0.42
C HIS A 590 -0.25 -17.10 -0.74
N GLY A 591 -0.16 -16.23 0.27
CA GLY A 591 -0.73 -14.87 0.26
C GLY A 591 0.30 -13.80 -0.07
N THR A 592 0.77 -13.13 0.99
CA THR A 592 2.03 -12.39 0.99
C THR A 592 2.96 -13.16 1.94
N PRO A 593 4.11 -13.67 1.46
CA PRO A 593 4.76 -14.83 2.06
C PRO A 593 5.25 -14.63 3.51
N GLU A 594 5.62 -13.41 3.88
CA GLU A 594 6.08 -13.05 5.23
C GLU A 594 5.06 -13.29 6.36
N PHE A 595 3.75 -13.33 6.06
CA PHE A 595 2.69 -13.60 7.04
C PHE A 595 2.26 -15.08 7.09
N VAL A 596 2.74 -15.90 6.16
CA VAL A 596 2.42 -17.32 6.06
C VAL A 596 3.29 -18.07 7.07
N ALA A 597 2.72 -18.99 7.83
CA ALA A 597 3.48 -19.79 8.79
C ALA A 597 4.25 -20.94 8.10
N PRO A 598 5.37 -21.43 8.66
CA PRO A 598 6.20 -22.49 8.05
C PRO A 598 5.40 -23.74 7.68
N GLU A 599 4.50 -24.20 8.56
CA GLU A 599 3.66 -25.38 8.34
C GLU A 599 2.77 -25.25 7.09
N VAL A 600 2.33 -24.03 6.76
CA VAL A 600 1.50 -23.75 5.57
C VAL A 600 2.32 -23.83 4.28
N ILE A 601 3.61 -23.47 4.32
CA ILE A 601 4.51 -23.55 3.16
C ILE A 601 4.87 -25.02 2.88
N ASN A 602 5.10 -25.78 3.96
CA ASN A 602 5.49 -27.19 3.91
C ASN A 602 4.31 -28.15 3.62
N TYR A 603 3.07 -27.66 3.59
CA TYR A 603 1.83 -28.44 3.50
C TYR A 603 1.59 -29.38 4.70
N GLU A 604 2.11 -29.01 5.86
CA GLU A 604 1.88 -29.66 7.16
C GLU A 604 0.48 -29.32 7.72
N PRO A 605 0.01 -30.05 8.76
CA PRO A 605 -1.25 -29.73 9.44
C PRO A 605 -1.24 -28.35 10.13
N VAL A 606 -2.22 -27.50 9.80
CA VAL A 606 -2.40 -26.20 10.48
C VAL A 606 -3.11 -26.34 11.83
N HIS A 607 -2.85 -25.38 12.72
CA HIS A 607 -3.30 -25.37 14.12
C HIS A 607 -3.78 -23.98 14.52
N LEU A 608 -4.35 -23.81 15.72
CA LEU A 608 -4.62 -22.47 16.27
C LEU A 608 -3.32 -21.64 16.39
N ALA A 609 -2.20 -22.31 16.72
CA ALA A 609 -0.85 -21.75 16.72
C ALA A 609 -0.35 -21.25 15.35
N THR A 610 -1.04 -21.58 14.24
CA THR A 610 -0.73 -21.04 12.90
C THR A 610 -1.05 -19.55 12.80
N ASP A 611 -2.13 -19.09 13.43
CA ASP A 611 -2.41 -17.64 13.51
C ASP A 611 -1.40 -16.91 14.41
N MET A 612 -0.90 -17.59 15.45
CA MET A 612 0.04 -17.02 16.42
C MET A 612 1.40 -16.66 15.79
N TRP A 613 1.79 -17.32 14.70
CA TRP A 613 2.91 -16.88 13.85
C TRP A 613 2.63 -15.50 13.25
N SER A 614 1.46 -15.31 12.62
CA SER A 614 1.06 -14.04 12.04
C SER A 614 0.94 -12.93 13.09
N VAL A 615 0.50 -13.25 14.31
CA VAL A 615 0.50 -12.33 15.48
C VAL A 615 1.94 -11.87 15.81
N GLY A 616 2.92 -12.79 15.81
CA GLY A 616 4.34 -12.46 16.01
C GLY A 616 4.89 -11.53 14.92
N VAL A 617 4.60 -11.81 13.65
CA VAL A 617 5.02 -10.98 12.50
C VAL A 617 4.41 -9.58 12.57
N ILE A 618 3.11 -9.48 12.91
CA ILE A 618 2.39 -8.23 13.10
C ILE A 618 3.02 -7.41 14.25
N CYS A 619 3.38 -8.04 15.36
CA CYS A 619 4.04 -7.39 16.48
C CYS A 619 5.43 -6.85 16.11
N TYR A 620 6.25 -7.65 15.42
CA TYR A 620 7.57 -7.22 14.92
C TYR A 620 7.45 -6.00 14.00
N ILE A 621 6.49 -6.00 13.06
CA ILE A 621 6.27 -4.88 12.14
C ILE A 621 5.78 -3.63 12.89
N LEU A 622 4.86 -3.77 13.87
CA LEU A 622 4.39 -2.63 14.67
C LEU A 622 5.54 -1.91 15.39
N LEU A 623 6.44 -2.66 16.03
CA LEU A 623 7.54 -2.07 16.82
C LEU A 623 8.70 -1.55 15.96
N SER A 624 9.01 -2.19 14.83
CA SER A 624 10.20 -1.88 14.03
C SER A 624 9.94 -1.12 12.73
N GLY A 625 8.73 -1.18 12.21
CA GLY A 625 8.37 -0.73 10.87
C GLY A 625 8.88 -1.60 9.71
N GLU A 626 9.54 -2.74 9.97
CA GLU A 626 10.09 -3.64 8.94
C GLU A 626 9.64 -5.09 9.16
N SER A 627 9.83 -5.95 8.15
CA SER A 627 9.36 -7.33 8.17
C SER A 627 10.49 -8.28 8.61
N PRO A 628 10.26 -9.22 9.56
CA PRO A 628 11.30 -10.11 10.08
C PRO A 628 11.85 -11.10 9.03
N PHE A 629 11.13 -11.27 7.91
CA PHE A 629 11.51 -12.18 6.82
C PHE A 629 11.70 -11.45 5.48
N GLN A 630 12.17 -10.20 5.50
CA GLN A 630 12.37 -9.37 4.31
C GLN A 630 13.57 -9.85 3.45
N GLY A 631 13.31 -10.66 2.44
CA GLY A 631 14.27 -10.97 1.36
C GLY A 631 14.20 -9.97 0.19
N GLU A 632 15.13 -10.06 -0.75
CA GLU A 632 15.09 -9.35 -2.03
C GLU A 632 14.00 -9.91 -2.96
N SER A 633 13.59 -11.17 -2.75
CA SER A 633 12.54 -11.85 -3.53
C SER A 633 11.51 -12.57 -2.67
N ASP A 634 10.29 -12.77 -3.19
CA ASP A 634 9.26 -13.57 -2.51
C ASP A 634 9.71 -15.03 -2.27
N ALA A 635 10.64 -15.57 -3.07
CA ALA A 635 11.20 -16.91 -2.88
C ALA A 635 12.22 -16.98 -1.73
N GLU A 636 12.98 -15.91 -1.52
CA GLU A 636 13.92 -15.75 -0.40
C GLU A 636 13.18 -15.49 0.91
N THR A 637 12.14 -14.64 0.90
CA THR A 637 11.22 -14.52 2.04
C THR A 637 10.58 -15.86 2.40
N LEU A 638 10.15 -16.66 1.41
CA LEU A 638 9.66 -18.02 1.68
C LEU A 638 10.75 -18.92 2.31
N ALA A 639 12.01 -18.81 1.88
CA ALA A 639 13.11 -19.57 2.47
C ALA A 639 13.37 -19.17 3.93
N LEU A 640 13.45 -17.86 4.22
CA LEU A 640 13.62 -17.31 5.57
C LEU A 640 12.47 -17.71 6.51
N VAL A 641 11.22 -17.68 6.03
CA VAL A 641 10.06 -18.18 6.79
C VAL A 641 10.19 -19.69 7.04
N THR A 642 10.51 -20.49 6.01
CA THR A 642 10.59 -21.97 6.11
C THR A 642 11.70 -22.44 7.04
N SER A 643 12.81 -21.72 7.12
CA SER A 643 13.89 -21.94 8.09
C SER A 643 13.65 -21.26 9.44
N ALA A 644 12.61 -20.42 9.55
CA ALA A 644 12.37 -19.48 10.64
C ALA A 644 13.61 -18.63 11.00
N GLN A 645 14.39 -18.23 9.99
CA GLN A 645 15.55 -17.35 10.14
C GLN A 645 15.10 -15.89 10.14
N TRP A 646 15.22 -15.25 11.30
CA TRP A 646 15.00 -13.83 11.55
C TRP A 646 15.88 -13.39 12.73
N GLU A 647 16.10 -12.10 12.87
CA GLU A 647 16.81 -11.49 14.00
C GLU A 647 16.14 -10.14 14.37
N PHE A 648 16.51 -9.56 15.51
CA PHE A 648 16.08 -8.22 15.87
C PHE A 648 17.02 -7.17 15.26
N ASP A 649 16.49 -6.30 14.41
CA ASP A 649 17.23 -5.15 13.88
C ASP A 649 17.75 -4.25 15.03
N GLU A 650 19.07 -4.13 15.15
CA GLU A 650 19.73 -3.44 16.28
C GLU A 650 19.32 -1.96 16.41
N GLU A 651 19.01 -1.29 15.29
CA GLU A 651 18.57 0.10 15.27
C GLU A 651 17.15 0.24 15.84
N SER A 652 16.18 -0.49 15.28
CA SER A 652 14.76 -0.43 15.67
C SER A 652 14.49 -1.00 17.06
N PHE A 653 15.23 -2.02 17.51
CA PHE A 653 15.01 -2.69 18.79
C PHE A 653 15.92 -2.20 19.93
N SER A 654 16.72 -1.16 19.70
CA SER A 654 17.63 -0.55 20.69
C SER A 654 16.93 0.00 21.95
N ASP A 655 15.74 0.58 21.81
CA ASP A 655 14.95 1.17 22.91
C ASP A 655 13.68 0.35 23.27
N ILE A 656 13.46 -0.80 22.64
CA ILE A 656 12.29 -1.65 22.87
C ILE A 656 12.51 -2.55 24.09
N THR A 657 11.47 -2.80 24.90
CA THR A 657 11.59 -3.64 26.11
C THR A 657 12.02 -5.08 25.82
N GLU A 658 12.70 -5.72 26.78
CA GLU A 658 13.04 -7.14 26.69
C GLU A 658 11.79 -8.03 26.77
N GLU A 659 10.75 -7.56 27.46
CA GLU A 659 9.42 -8.18 27.48
C GLU A 659 8.78 -8.21 26.08
N ALA A 660 8.91 -7.15 25.28
CA ALA A 660 8.45 -7.14 23.89
C ALA A 660 9.23 -8.13 23.00
N LYS A 661 10.56 -8.16 23.16
CA LYS A 661 11.45 -9.09 22.43
C LYS A 661 11.12 -10.54 22.79
N HIS A 662 10.91 -10.83 24.08
CA HIS A 662 10.47 -12.14 24.56
C HIS A 662 9.08 -12.54 24.03
N PHE A 663 8.14 -11.59 23.96
CA PHE A 663 6.82 -11.83 23.37
C PHE A 663 6.93 -12.25 21.89
N ILE A 664 7.73 -11.54 21.09
CA ILE A 664 7.96 -11.86 19.68
C ILE A 664 8.69 -13.21 19.52
N SER A 665 9.77 -13.44 20.28
CA SER A 665 10.57 -14.69 20.17
C SER A 665 9.81 -15.92 20.64
N SER A 666 8.79 -15.76 21.49
CA SER A 666 7.87 -16.82 21.92
C SER A 666 6.72 -17.09 20.94
N LEU A 667 6.65 -16.36 19.81
CA LEU A 667 5.66 -16.53 18.74
C LEU A 667 6.30 -16.92 17.40
N LEU A 668 7.44 -16.34 17.04
CA LEU A 668 8.17 -16.62 15.79
C LEU A 668 9.06 -17.87 15.89
N ILE A 669 8.48 -18.97 16.39
CA ILE A 669 9.13 -20.28 16.52
C ILE A 669 8.64 -21.18 15.39
N LYS A 670 9.56 -21.90 14.72
CA LYS A 670 9.23 -22.80 13.60
C LYS A 670 8.17 -23.84 13.99
N VAL A 671 8.44 -24.65 15.01
CA VAL A 671 7.54 -25.70 15.52
C VAL A 671 6.27 -25.07 16.12
N PRO A 672 5.06 -25.29 15.55
CA PRO A 672 3.84 -24.60 16.00
C PRO A 672 3.48 -24.87 17.46
N ARG A 673 3.73 -26.10 17.96
CA ARG A 673 3.44 -26.50 19.34
C ARG A 673 4.33 -25.83 20.40
N ARG A 674 5.35 -25.08 19.99
CA ARG A 674 6.24 -24.32 20.89
C ARG A 674 5.94 -22.83 20.95
N ARG A 675 5.04 -22.32 20.10
CA ARG A 675 4.55 -20.94 20.13
C ARG A 675 3.56 -20.78 21.28
N MET A 676 3.51 -19.61 21.91
CA MET A 676 2.45 -19.30 22.88
C MET A 676 1.06 -19.44 22.25
N SER A 677 0.11 -20.00 23.00
CA SER A 677 -1.32 -19.88 22.71
C SER A 677 -1.80 -18.42 22.81
N CYS A 678 -3.02 -18.15 22.32
CA CYS A 678 -3.57 -16.79 22.41
C CYS A 678 -3.85 -16.39 23.87
N GLU A 679 -4.21 -17.35 24.71
CA GLU A 679 -4.41 -17.20 26.15
C GLU A 679 -3.09 -16.90 26.89
N GLU A 680 -2.01 -17.62 26.58
CA GLU A 680 -0.67 -17.33 27.13
C GLU A 680 -0.12 -15.99 26.64
N ALA A 681 -0.39 -15.61 25.39
CA ALA A 681 -0.02 -14.31 24.84
C ALA A 681 -0.78 -13.15 25.52
N LEU A 682 -2.07 -13.32 25.84
CA LEU A 682 -2.83 -12.34 26.64
C LEU A 682 -2.32 -12.23 28.08
N ALA A 683 -1.87 -13.35 28.67
CA ALA A 683 -1.29 -13.40 30.01
C ALA A 683 0.20 -12.99 30.07
N HIS A 684 0.83 -12.72 28.92
CA HIS A 684 2.26 -12.42 28.85
C HIS A 684 2.59 -11.08 29.53
N PRO A 685 3.70 -10.96 30.29
CA PRO A 685 4.05 -9.73 31.02
C PRO A 685 4.03 -8.44 30.18
N TRP A 686 4.45 -8.50 28.91
CA TRP A 686 4.40 -7.34 28.00
C TRP A 686 2.97 -6.81 27.74
N ILE A 687 1.97 -7.69 27.68
CA ILE A 687 0.56 -7.29 27.55
C ILE A 687 0.01 -6.90 28.94
N ALA A 688 0.25 -7.71 29.96
CA ALA A 688 -0.27 -7.50 31.31
C ALA A 688 0.27 -6.22 32.00
N ALA A 689 1.49 -5.77 31.69
CA ALA A 689 2.07 -4.52 32.21
C ALA A 689 1.36 -3.25 31.71
N PHE A 690 0.44 -3.37 30.74
CA PHE A 690 -0.47 -2.30 30.39
C PHE A 690 -1.45 -1.98 31.53
N ASP A 691 -2.05 -3.01 32.12
CA ASP A 691 -3.09 -2.87 33.15
C ASP A 691 -2.52 -2.48 34.52
N SER A 692 -1.23 -2.76 34.78
CA SER A 692 -0.53 -2.27 35.98
C SER A 692 -0.01 -0.82 35.83
N GLY A 693 0.20 -0.35 34.60
CA GLY A 693 0.73 0.98 34.30
C GLY A 693 2.25 1.12 34.42
N ASP A 694 2.99 0.01 34.55
CA ASP A 694 4.46 0.02 34.67
C ASP A 694 5.18 0.31 33.33
N LEU A 695 4.49 0.11 32.20
CA LEU A 695 4.98 0.45 30.86
C LEU A 695 5.07 1.97 30.65
N THR A 696 6.21 2.54 31.05
CA THR A 696 6.52 3.98 30.99
C THR A 696 7.17 4.44 29.68
N SER A 697 7.29 3.55 28.68
CA SER A 697 7.89 3.84 27.36
C SER A 697 6.99 4.75 26.50
N THR A 698 7.15 6.06 26.67
CA THR A 698 6.51 7.10 25.84
C THR A 698 7.35 7.50 24.63
N LYS A 699 8.44 6.78 24.32
CA LYS A 699 9.31 7.11 23.19
C LYS A 699 8.57 6.88 21.88
N SER A 700 8.51 7.91 21.03
CA SER A 700 7.92 7.81 19.70
C SER A 700 8.78 6.90 18.81
N LEU A 701 8.15 5.93 18.14
CA LEU A 701 8.81 4.95 17.27
C LEU A 701 8.99 5.50 15.85
N SER A 702 10.08 5.14 15.17
CA SER A 702 10.37 5.61 13.80
C SER A 702 9.27 5.21 12.82
N LYS A 703 8.71 6.20 12.12
CA LYS A 703 7.72 5.99 11.07
C LYS A 703 8.36 5.75 9.69
N GLU A 704 9.63 6.08 9.51
CA GLU A 704 10.35 6.05 8.24
C GLU A 704 10.46 4.63 7.70
N LYS A 705 10.77 3.67 8.59
CA LYS A 705 10.77 2.23 8.30
C LYS A 705 9.37 1.76 7.90
N MET A 706 8.35 2.07 8.71
CA MET A 706 6.95 1.70 8.46
C MET A 706 6.40 2.29 7.15
N LYS A 707 6.65 3.58 6.85
CA LYS A 707 6.28 4.25 5.59
C LYS A 707 6.89 3.53 4.39
N ARG A 708 8.16 3.07 4.49
CA ARG A 708 8.81 2.24 3.45
C ARG A 708 8.15 0.87 3.30
N PHE A 709 7.83 0.18 4.39
CA PHE A 709 7.14 -1.11 4.36
C PHE A 709 5.75 -1.00 3.69
N LEU A 710 4.92 -0.05 4.10
CA LEU A 710 3.58 0.13 3.54
C LEU A 710 3.59 0.55 2.06
N ALA A 711 4.57 1.36 1.63
CA ALA A 711 4.78 1.65 0.22
C ALA A 711 5.11 0.38 -0.60
N ARG A 712 5.96 -0.52 -0.08
CA ARG A 712 6.24 -1.83 -0.71
C ARG A 712 4.97 -2.69 -0.79
N GLN A 713 4.16 -2.75 0.26
CA GLN A 713 2.90 -3.52 0.25
C GLN A 713 1.86 -2.95 -0.71
N LYS A 714 1.66 -1.63 -0.74
CA LYS A 714 0.82 -0.94 -1.74
C LYS A 714 1.26 -1.24 -3.17
N TRP A 715 2.57 -1.28 -3.43
CA TRP A 715 3.11 -1.66 -4.75
C TRP A 715 2.80 -3.13 -5.10
N LYS A 716 3.04 -4.08 -4.18
CA LYS A 716 2.65 -5.50 -4.34
C LYS A 716 1.13 -5.66 -4.56
N LYS A 717 0.29 -4.94 -3.81
CA LYS A 717 -1.19 -4.89 -3.97
C LYS A 717 -1.60 -4.35 -5.35
N ALA A 718 -1.07 -3.20 -5.77
CA ALA A 718 -1.43 -2.53 -7.03
C ALA A 718 -1.11 -3.39 -8.26
N GLY A 719 0.06 -4.05 -8.28
CA GLY A 719 0.42 -5.01 -9.33
C GLY A 719 -0.58 -6.16 -9.46
N LYS A 720 -0.94 -6.80 -8.33
CA LYS A 720 -1.96 -7.87 -8.28
C LYS A 720 -3.35 -7.36 -8.71
N ALA A 721 -3.76 -6.15 -8.30
CA ALA A 721 -5.07 -5.57 -8.62
C ALA A 721 -5.23 -5.18 -10.10
N MET A 722 -4.22 -4.58 -10.73
CA MET A 722 -4.24 -4.26 -12.18
C MET A 722 -4.34 -5.53 -13.04
N LEU A 723 -3.73 -6.64 -12.60
CA LEU A 723 -3.84 -7.95 -13.26
C LEU A 723 -5.28 -8.48 -13.30
N ALA A 724 -6.04 -8.25 -12.23
CA ALA A 724 -7.45 -8.63 -12.13
C ALA A 724 -8.36 -7.70 -12.95
N LEU A 725 -8.09 -6.39 -12.96
CA LEU A 725 -8.86 -5.43 -13.76
C LEU A 725 -8.72 -5.68 -15.27
N LYS A 726 -7.49 -5.94 -15.74
CA LYS A 726 -7.15 -6.37 -17.11
C LYS A 726 -8.08 -7.48 -17.65
N ARG A 727 -8.52 -8.41 -16.80
CA ARG A 727 -9.37 -9.55 -17.18
C ARG A 727 -10.86 -9.21 -17.32
N MET A 728 -11.33 -8.07 -16.83
CA MET A 728 -12.74 -7.67 -16.92
C MET A 728 -13.02 -6.71 -18.10
N THR A 729 -12.09 -5.80 -18.42
CA THR A 729 -12.28 -4.76 -19.45
C THR A 729 -12.33 -5.30 -20.89
N LEU A 730 -12.05 -6.59 -21.10
CA LEU A 730 -12.07 -7.26 -22.41
C LEU A 730 -13.45 -7.78 -22.86
N LEU A 731 -14.54 -7.51 -22.11
CA LEU A 731 -15.86 -8.08 -22.35
C LEU A 731 -16.97 -7.05 -22.66
N SER A 732 -16.64 -5.79 -22.99
CA SER A 732 -17.63 -4.73 -23.21
C SER A 732 -17.38 -3.86 -24.46
N LYS A 733 -17.59 -4.45 -25.66
CA LYS A 733 -17.91 -3.69 -26.89
C LYS A 733 -18.60 -4.55 -27.97
N SER A 734 -19.87 -4.24 -28.23
CA SER A 734 -20.69 -4.49 -29.44
C SER A 734 -20.74 -5.88 -30.09
N ASP A 735 -21.84 -6.59 -29.81
CA ASP A 735 -22.79 -7.21 -30.75
C ASP A 735 -22.32 -7.95 -32.03
N SER A 736 -22.57 -9.27 -32.06
CA SER A 736 -23.48 -9.88 -33.06
C SER A 736 -23.84 -11.33 -32.67
N CYS A 737 -24.97 -11.84 -33.15
CA CYS A 737 -25.60 -13.05 -32.61
C CYS A 737 -25.11 -14.36 -33.25
N VAL A 738 -24.39 -15.20 -32.48
CA VAL A 738 -24.33 -16.66 -32.67
C VAL A 738 -24.43 -17.34 -31.29
N SER A 739 -25.06 -18.53 -31.23
CA SER A 739 -25.33 -19.27 -30.00
C SER A 739 -24.09 -19.91 -29.36
N PRO A 740 -24.11 -20.19 -28.03
CA PRO A 740 -22.91 -20.54 -27.27
C PRO A 740 -22.54 -22.04 -27.34
N THR A 741 -21.24 -22.33 -27.32
CA THR A 741 -20.69 -23.67 -27.02
C THR A 741 -19.69 -23.55 -25.87
N THR A 742 -20.12 -23.97 -24.68
CA THR A 742 -19.34 -24.31 -23.46
C THR A 742 -17.89 -23.81 -23.33
N PRO A 743 -17.64 -22.76 -22.53
CA PRO A 743 -16.37 -22.56 -21.86
C PRO A 743 -16.24 -23.59 -20.73
N GLY A 744 -15.21 -24.45 -20.79
CA GLY A 744 -14.97 -25.49 -19.78
C GLY A 744 -14.56 -24.97 -18.41
N GLU A 745 -14.57 -25.86 -17.43
CA GLU A 745 -14.02 -25.61 -16.10
C GLU A 745 -12.50 -25.46 -16.15
N VAL A 746 -11.95 -24.63 -15.26
CA VAL A 746 -10.52 -24.65 -14.95
C VAL A 746 -10.42 -25.01 -13.48
N SER A 747 -10.24 -26.31 -13.22
CA SER A 747 -9.83 -26.81 -11.92
C SER A 747 -8.41 -26.35 -11.59
N LEU A 748 -8.07 -26.35 -10.30
CA LEU A 748 -6.69 -26.30 -9.87
C LEU A 748 -5.97 -27.59 -10.29
N MET A 749 -4.86 -27.42 -11.02
CA MET A 749 -3.97 -28.45 -11.57
C MET A 749 -4.60 -29.43 -12.57
N SER A 750 -3.80 -29.94 -13.50
CA SER A 750 -4.24 -30.96 -14.46
C SER A 750 -4.21 -32.37 -13.84
N PRO A 751 -4.93 -33.35 -14.40
CA PRO A 751 -4.86 -34.74 -13.95
C PRO A 751 -3.43 -35.31 -14.01
N GLU A 752 -2.63 -34.92 -15.01
CA GLU A 752 -1.22 -35.31 -15.11
C GLU A 752 -0.40 -34.72 -13.98
N ALA A 753 -0.62 -33.45 -13.61
CA ALA A 753 0.10 -32.80 -12.52
C ALA A 753 -0.27 -33.39 -11.14
N LYS A 754 -1.55 -33.73 -10.92
CA LYS A 754 -1.99 -34.44 -9.71
C LYS A 754 -1.41 -35.85 -9.62
N ASN A 755 -1.45 -36.60 -10.72
CA ASN A 755 -0.81 -37.91 -10.80
C ASN A 755 0.72 -37.82 -10.67
N ALA A 756 1.35 -36.74 -11.16
CA ALA A 756 2.79 -36.52 -11.03
C ALA A 756 3.20 -36.31 -9.56
N LEU A 757 2.52 -35.42 -8.84
CA LEU A 757 2.72 -35.20 -7.40
C LEU A 757 2.46 -36.48 -6.59
N GLN A 758 1.32 -37.15 -6.82
CA GLN A 758 1.01 -38.40 -6.15
C GLN A 758 2.03 -39.52 -6.49
N SER A 759 2.64 -39.48 -7.68
CA SER A 759 3.76 -40.36 -8.07
C SER A 759 5.14 -39.90 -7.60
N LEU A 760 5.26 -38.74 -6.95
CA LEU A 760 6.45 -38.31 -6.20
C LEU A 760 6.30 -38.72 -4.73
N GLU A 761 5.14 -38.46 -4.13
CA GLU A 761 4.76 -38.95 -2.80
C GLU A 761 4.97 -40.47 -2.68
N LEU A 762 4.43 -41.24 -3.65
CA LEU A 762 4.63 -42.70 -3.76
C LEU A 762 6.05 -43.15 -4.13
N LYS A 763 7.00 -42.23 -4.33
CA LYS A 763 8.44 -42.54 -4.52
C LYS A 763 9.31 -42.10 -3.33
N MET A 764 8.80 -41.23 -2.46
CA MET A 764 9.52 -40.72 -1.29
C MET A 764 9.15 -41.47 -0.01
N GLN A 765 7.97 -42.07 0.05
CA GLN A 765 7.57 -42.97 1.15
C GLN A 765 8.49 -44.19 1.28
N GLY A 766 8.96 -44.45 2.51
CA GLY A 766 9.84 -45.58 2.79
C GLY A 766 10.25 -45.71 4.27
N PRO A 767 10.72 -46.90 4.68
CA PRO A 767 11.23 -47.13 6.03
C PRO A 767 12.46 -46.27 6.34
N PRO A 768 12.78 -46.01 7.62
CA PRO A 768 13.85 -45.09 7.96
C PRO A 768 15.24 -45.70 7.71
N VAL A 769 16.21 -44.85 7.37
CA VAL A 769 17.57 -45.23 6.97
C VAL A 769 18.59 -44.34 7.65
N PHE A 770 19.51 -44.93 8.41
CA PHE A 770 20.68 -44.20 8.93
C PHE A 770 21.64 -43.82 7.80
N THR A 771 21.79 -42.51 7.56
CA THR A 771 22.77 -41.91 6.66
C THR A 771 24.15 -41.78 7.31
N GLN A 772 24.19 -41.58 8.63
CA GLN A 772 25.38 -41.70 9.46
C GLN A 772 25.07 -42.60 10.66
N LYS A 773 25.97 -43.52 11.00
CA LYS A 773 25.80 -44.48 12.09
C LYS A 773 26.56 -44.05 13.35
N LEU A 774 26.11 -44.57 14.49
CA LEU A 774 26.81 -44.45 15.78
C LEU A 774 28.19 -45.12 15.71
N GLU A 775 29.14 -44.60 16.48
CA GLU A 775 30.50 -45.14 16.63
C GLU A 775 30.82 -45.40 18.10
N ASP A 776 31.62 -46.44 18.39
CA ASP A 776 32.03 -46.80 19.76
C ASP A 776 32.86 -45.69 20.41
N GLN A 777 32.47 -45.28 21.63
CA GLN A 777 33.11 -44.17 22.35
C GLN A 777 33.75 -44.67 23.66
N THR A 778 34.91 -44.10 24.02
CA THR A 778 35.55 -44.31 25.33
C THR A 778 35.71 -42.98 26.04
N VAL A 779 35.26 -42.91 27.29
CA VAL A 779 35.19 -41.68 28.11
C VAL A 779 35.73 -41.92 29.52
N THR A 780 36.18 -40.87 30.20
CA THR A 780 36.67 -40.99 31.59
C THR A 780 35.53 -40.76 32.59
N GLN A 781 35.57 -41.44 33.74
CA GLN A 781 34.59 -41.28 34.82
C GLN A 781 34.45 -39.81 35.24
N GLY A 782 33.21 -39.33 35.36
CA GLY A 782 32.88 -37.94 35.72
C GLY A 782 32.95 -36.94 34.55
N SER A 783 33.03 -37.43 33.31
CA SER A 783 32.86 -36.61 32.10
C SER A 783 31.46 -36.76 31.50
N SER A 784 31.21 -36.16 30.33
CA SER A 784 29.97 -36.36 29.57
C SER A 784 30.26 -37.13 28.28
N ALA A 785 29.40 -38.08 27.94
CA ALA A 785 29.43 -38.81 26.67
C ALA A 785 28.42 -38.19 25.68
N ARG A 786 28.69 -38.29 24.38
CA ARG A 786 27.75 -37.89 23.31
C ARG A 786 27.88 -38.87 22.15
N LEU A 787 26.81 -39.62 21.90
CA LEU A 787 26.68 -40.57 20.80
C LEU A 787 25.71 -39.98 19.77
N SER A 788 26.10 -39.87 18.50
CA SER A 788 25.28 -39.20 17.47
C SER A 788 25.25 -39.94 16.14
N CYS A 789 24.10 -39.94 15.49
CA CYS A 789 23.82 -40.57 14.20
C CYS A 789 22.84 -39.72 13.39
N ASN A 790 22.88 -39.82 12.06
CA ASN A 790 21.93 -39.13 11.19
C ASN A 790 21.04 -40.15 10.47
N LEU A 791 19.77 -39.82 10.31
CA LEU A 791 18.78 -40.68 9.63
C LEU A 791 17.85 -39.89 8.72
N THR A 792 17.18 -40.60 7.82
CA THR A 792 16.15 -40.07 6.94
C THR A 792 15.02 -41.08 6.79
N GLY A 793 13.80 -40.62 6.53
CA GLY A 793 12.62 -41.47 6.33
C GLY A 793 11.40 -40.62 5.99
N TYR A 794 10.36 -41.20 5.41
CA TYR A 794 9.09 -40.50 5.19
C TYR A 794 7.91 -41.49 5.25
N PRO A 795 6.89 -41.31 6.12
CA PRO A 795 6.75 -40.24 7.13
C PRO A 795 7.90 -40.18 8.13
N ASP A 796 8.03 -39.04 8.82
CA ASP A 796 9.14 -38.79 9.74
C ASP A 796 9.15 -39.82 10.87
N PRO A 797 10.32 -40.41 11.21
CA PRO A 797 10.38 -41.51 12.17
C PRO A 797 10.33 -41.06 13.63
N GLU A 798 9.61 -41.84 14.44
CA GLU A 798 9.73 -41.81 15.89
C GLU A 798 11.07 -42.45 16.30
N VAL A 799 11.86 -41.73 17.09
CA VAL A 799 13.20 -42.14 17.52
C VAL A 799 13.19 -42.49 19.00
N VAL A 800 13.69 -43.69 19.34
CA VAL A 800 13.78 -44.19 20.71
C VAL A 800 15.20 -44.68 20.98
N TRP A 801 15.82 -44.18 22.04
CA TRP A 801 17.11 -44.64 22.52
C TRP A 801 16.95 -45.76 23.55
N LEU A 802 17.82 -46.76 23.45
CA LEU A 802 17.83 -47.97 24.28
C LEU A 802 19.23 -48.15 24.92
N CYS A 803 19.27 -48.71 26.12
CA CYS A 803 20.49 -49.07 26.86
C CYS A 803 20.47 -50.58 27.12
N GLY A 804 21.25 -51.34 26.35
CA GLY A 804 20.94 -52.74 26.10
C GLY A 804 19.63 -52.86 25.31
N ASP A 805 18.64 -53.54 25.90
CA ASP A 805 17.30 -53.73 25.33
C ASP A 805 16.23 -52.82 25.96
N GLU A 806 16.55 -52.08 27.05
CA GLU A 806 15.60 -51.25 27.79
C GLU A 806 15.58 -49.79 27.26
N PRO A 807 14.41 -49.13 27.15
CA PRO A 807 14.32 -47.74 26.69
C PRO A 807 14.85 -46.74 27.73
N LEU A 808 15.44 -45.65 27.22
CA LEU A 808 15.89 -44.52 28.03
C LEU A 808 14.82 -43.43 28.09
N GLU A 809 14.54 -42.95 29.29
CA GLU A 809 13.73 -41.74 29.54
C GLU A 809 14.65 -40.53 29.76
N GLU A 810 14.21 -39.34 29.31
CA GLU A 810 14.96 -38.10 29.50
C GLU A 810 15.04 -37.70 30.98
N SER A 811 16.21 -37.20 31.40
CA SER A 811 16.49 -36.75 32.76
C SER A 811 17.65 -35.76 32.80
N SER A 812 17.97 -35.21 33.98
CA SER A 812 19.16 -34.36 34.16
C SER A 812 20.49 -35.08 33.89
N ALA A 813 20.48 -36.43 33.85
CA ALA A 813 21.64 -37.26 33.54
C ALA A 813 21.65 -37.80 32.09
N VAL A 814 20.50 -37.75 31.40
CA VAL A 814 20.26 -38.38 30.09
C VAL A 814 19.46 -37.41 29.23
N GLN A 815 20.12 -36.73 28.29
CA GLN A 815 19.47 -35.79 27.37
C GLN A 815 19.44 -36.38 25.96
N ILE A 816 18.32 -36.23 25.27
CA ILE A 816 18.15 -36.67 23.89
C ILE A 816 17.95 -35.42 23.03
N GLU A 817 18.73 -35.30 21.97
CA GLU A 817 18.60 -34.26 20.96
C GLU A 817 18.16 -34.89 19.63
N TYR A 818 17.25 -34.22 18.91
CA TYR A 818 16.91 -34.52 17.53
C TYR A 818 16.73 -33.21 16.76
N ASP A 819 17.38 -33.07 15.60
CA ASP A 819 17.30 -31.89 14.75
C ASP A 819 16.61 -32.14 13.39
N GLU A 820 16.30 -31.04 12.70
CA GLU A 820 15.53 -31.04 11.46
C GLU A 820 16.32 -31.54 10.23
N ASP A 821 17.65 -31.67 10.34
CA ASP A 821 18.52 -32.34 9.35
C ASP A 821 18.63 -33.86 9.61
N GLY A 822 17.90 -34.37 10.62
CA GLY A 822 17.80 -35.78 10.94
C GLY A 822 18.93 -36.31 11.84
N CYS A 823 19.69 -35.43 12.52
CA CYS A 823 20.68 -35.84 13.51
C CYS A 823 20.00 -36.20 14.83
N CYS A 824 20.16 -37.43 15.31
CA CYS A 824 19.82 -37.85 16.66
C CYS A 824 21.10 -37.91 17.50
N ALA A 825 21.09 -37.33 18.70
CA ALA A 825 22.17 -37.49 19.67
C ALA A 825 21.66 -37.87 21.06
N LEU A 826 22.38 -38.77 21.73
CA LEU A 826 22.22 -39.11 23.14
C LEU A 826 23.40 -38.53 23.91
N ILE A 827 23.10 -37.75 24.95
CA ILE A 827 24.09 -37.14 25.85
C ILE A 827 23.89 -37.73 27.24
N LEU A 828 24.98 -38.21 27.82
CA LEU A 828 25.02 -38.69 29.21
C LEU A 828 25.95 -37.79 30.00
N THR A 829 25.54 -37.31 31.17
CA THR A 829 26.32 -36.39 32.01
C THR A 829 26.76 -37.06 33.31
N ASP A 830 27.96 -36.68 33.82
CA ASP A 830 28.60 -37.26 35.01
C ASP A 830 28.74 -38.81 34.96
N VAL A 831 29.22 -39.33 33.82
CA VAL A 831 29.22 -40.78 33.53
C VAL A 831 30.06 -41.58 34.53
N GLY A 832 29.47 -42.61 35.12
CA GLY A 832 30.12 -43.54 36.03
C GLY A 832 30.49 -44.87 35.37
N MET A 833 31.23 -45.70 36.10
CA MET A 833 31.65 -47.03 35.59
C MET A 833 30.47 -47.92 35.20
N GLN A 834 29.28 -47.71 35.79
CA GLN A 834 28.04 -48.42 35.48
C GLN A 834 27.47 -48.11 34.09
N ASP A 835 27.80 -46.97 33.49
CA ASP A 835 27.27 -46.51 32.19
C ASP A 835 28.05 -47.10 30.99
N THR A 836 28.88 -48.11 31.25
CA THR A 836 29.56 -48.91 30.24
C THR A 836 28.59 -49.94 29.64
N ASN A 837 27.82 -49.52 28.63
CA ASN A 837 26.84 -50.38 27.96
C ASN A 837 26.84 -50.19 26.42
N VAL A 838 26.07 -51.02 25.72
CA VAL A 838 25.70 -50.80 24.32
C VAL A 838 24.45 -49.94 24.28
N TYR A 839 24.52 -48.82 23.55
CA TYR A 839 23.41 -47.90 23.34
C TYR A 839 22.91 -48.04 21.90
N THR A 840 21.59 -48.12 21.74
CA THR A 840 20.95 -48.33 20.43
C THR A 840 19.93 -47.24 20.15
N CYS A 841 20.09 -46.56 19.01
CA CYS A 841 19.07 -45.71 18.41
C CYS A 841 18.16 -46.60 17.54
N ARG A 842 16.87 -46.67 17.88
CA ARG A 842 15.80 -47.27 17.05
C ARG A 842 15.00 -46.14 16.42
N ALA A 843 14.71 -46.26 15.13
CA ALA A 843 13.85 -45.32 14.41
C ALA A 843 12.74 -46.07 13.66
N THR A 844 11.49 -45.63 13.80
CA THR A 844 10.30 -46.35 13.30
C THR A 844 9.31 -45.39 12.65
N ASN A 845 8.74 -45.76 11.50
CA ASN A 845 7.62 -45.06 10.87
C ASN A 845 6.59 -46.08 10.32
N ASP A 846 5.50 -45.58 9.71
CA ASP A 846 4.43 -46.39 9.10
C ASP A 846 4.90 -47.40 8.03
N HIS A 847 6.12 -47.26 7.53
CA HIS A 847 6.70 -48.06 6.44
C HIS A 847 7.80 -49.02 6.92
N GLY A 848 8.25 -48.92 8.18
CA GLY A 848 9.14 -49.90 8.83
C GLY A 848 9.98 -49.34 9.98
N GLU A 849 10.92 -50.16 10.46
CA GLU A 849 11.83 -49.83 11.56
C GLU A 849 13.29 -50.12 11.20
N THR A 850 14.21 -49.42 11.87
CA THR A 850 15.66 -49.55 11.67
C THR A 850 16.41 -49.31 12.98
N TYR A 851 17.63 -49.83 13.06
CA TYR A 851 18.44 -49.84 14.28
C TYR A 851 19.90 -49.48 14.00
N CYS A 852 20.50 -48.71 14.90
CA CYS A 852 21.94 -48.48 14.95
C CYS A 852 22.43 -48.53 16.40
N SER A 853 23.54 -49.22 16.65
CA SER A 853 24.08 -49.42 18.00
C SER A 853 25.56 -49.07 18.06
N ALA A 854 26.01 -48.55 19.21
CA ALA A 854 27.42 -48.37 19.54
C ALA A 854 27.67 -48.64 21.02
N LYS A 855 28.89 -48.99 21.37
CA LYS A 855 29.31 -49.25 22.75
C LYS A 855 29.95 -48.01 23.37
N LEU A 856 29.46 -47.61 24.54
CA LEU A 856 30.16 -46.70 25.43
C LEU A 856 31.04 -47.50 26.40
N THR A 857 32.28 -47.06 26.62
CA THR A 857 33.19 -47.63 27.61
C THR A 857 33.70 -46.53 28.54
N VAL A 858 33.42 -46.64 29.84
CA VAL A 858 33.89 -45.70 30.86
C VAL A 858 35.16 -46.24 31.51
N GLN A 859 36.21 -45.41 31.58
CA GLN A 859 37.50 -45.72 32.21
C GLN A 859 37.79 -44.79 33.40
N LYS A 860 38.74 -45.20 34.25
CA LYS A 860 39.21 -44.42 35.42
C LYS A 860 40.36 -43.48 35.08
#